data_AF-A0A135LJV0-F1
#
_entry.id   AF-A0A135LJV0-F1
#
_cell.length_a   1.000
_cell.length_b   1.000
_cell.length_c   1.000
_cell.angle_alpha   90.00
_cell.angle_beta   90.00
_cell.angle_gamma   90.00
#
_symmetry.space_group_name_H-M   'P 1'
#
loop_
_entity.id
_entity.type
_entity.pdbx_description
1 polymer ?
#
loop_
_entity_poly.entity_id
_entity_poly.type
_entity_poly.pdbx_seq_one_letter_code
_entity_poly.pdbx_strand_id
1 'polypeptide(L)'
;MTPLIPLVLVILTSYLIYHHVINPYFLSPLSAIPNAHLTSPLSSYWIDRKRSTGTEVLAIYDLHQKYGPIVRLGPKELSVNSIHGLRTIYTGAFEKHSFYNDLFVNFNIENLVGMLHNAPHAHQKRMLSKTYSKSFLQESGDLRAISKVVIWDRLMPIIKKAGESGEVLNVLPLFQAVGMDFTSSFLFGLRQGTRYVLNIPDWKVWLEEYERFKYMSRDDRYMGFIESWCLGLCERTEASEKEVILRDEEKFPSSNPVIYNQLRQSLLTQKEHDPRPLNLAIASELLDHLVAGHETSGITFTYMMWELSRQPQLQAELRKELLTLSPSLRYSGTDGENPLASPSAVDALPLLDAMVRETLRLHSPAPAQLPRVTPTTEKGTSLHGYDNIPGGVRVSSTAYSLHRISEVYPRPLEWLPQRWLEAGDKIHDMRRLFWPFGSGGRMCLGSNFALQEIKLVMAVVYSNYTTSIVDDDGIEQDYAFIALPHRIILTAFLVLLGITALVIHGSNAKQFEHWYPFYRFTLTGEGEAPACLKNYTREVEKFGPQHSMTCKTLVTCIYSNTKEIDKADMSSALVLLGLAPTVLGQIGPTIHNKAQLCFHYPILGLLCVLGAPAMAFGMPWAKTDPREPPQGSAFASGEKWITPYKTTWVPLPAVSSVRSALNIPASRKFADGSPYHTLPIISDPATGRIVGDSFEIATYLQEQYPSSGAGDLFPAQELEFVFGRDLALFAPIAEAEVAEGPTTAYVKFNTNVDAVFSAHARLMAHGMPFDPATAEECKEMFSRRVGVPWDALAISGEEREELLRSFEETLAGLAKLYISDASGPFIMGSRASYADFIVGGWLRMSLGMLPKEEWEAIKGWHSGVFGRLHEALEAFAQMD
;
A
#
# COMPACT_ATOMS: atom_id res chain seq x y z
N MET A 1 43.92 -51.19 -7.02
CA MET A 1 43.17 -49.93 -7.18
C MET A 1 43.87 -48.87 -6.34
N THR A 2 44.32 -47.81 -6.98
CA THR A 2 45.46 -46.98 -6.57
C THR A 2 45.11 -45.95 -5.47
N PRO A 3 45.98 -45.76 -4.44
CA PRO A 3 45.80 -44.79 -3.35
C PRO A 3 45.91 -43.31 -3.78
N LEU A 4 46.09 -43.05 -5.08
CA LEU A 4 46.21 -41.71 -5.64
C LEU A 4 44.86 -40.96 -5.68
N ILE A 5 43.76 -41.67 -5.94
CA ILE A 5 42.42 -41.06 -6.07
C ILE A 5 41.95 -40.45 -4.73
N PRO A 6 42.02 -41.16 -3.58
CA PRO A 6 41.68 -40.59 -2.30
C PRO A 6 42.53 -39.36 -1.93
N LEU A 7 43.83 -39.38 -2.24
CA LEU A 7 44.73 -38.27 -1.95
C LEU A 7 44.37 -37.01 -2.76
N VAL A 8 44.11 -37.16 -4.06
CA VAL A 8 43.67 -36.05 -4.92
C VAL A 8 42.33 -35.48 -4.44
N LEU A 9 41.38 -36.34 -4.05
CA LEU A 9 40.11 -35.90 -3.49
C LEU A 9 40.29 -35.12 -2.18
N VAL A 10 41.15 -35.57 -1.26
CA VAL A 10 41.43 -34.86 0.00
C VAL A 10 42.06 -33.49 -0.26
N ILE A 11 43.02 -33.40 -1.18
CA ILE A 11 43.65 -32.12 -1.55
C ILE A 11 42.61 -31.17 -2.15
N LEU A 12 41.80 -31.66 -3.09
CA LEU A 12 40.75 -30.86 -3.73
C LEU A 12 39.69 -30.40 -2.71
N THR A 13 39.21 -31.30 -1.85
CA THR A 13 38.25 -30.96 -0.79
C THR A 13 38.84 -29.95 0.19
N SER A 14 40.10 -30.12 0.61
CA SER A 14 40.77 -29.18 1.51
C SER A 14 40.95 -27.80 0.86
N TYR A 15 41.34 -27.77 -0.41
CA TYR A 15 41.43 -26.54 -1.21
C TYR A 15 40.08 -25.84 -1.30
N LEU A 16 39.00 -26.59 -1.62
CA LEU A 16 37.65 -26.03 -1.71
C LEU A 16 37.15 -25.52 -0.35
N ILE A 17 37.35 -26.26 0.73
CA ILE A 17 36.99 -25.81 2.09
C ILE A 17 37.78 -24.56 2.47
N TYR A 18 39.07 -24.51 2.17
CA TYR A 18 39.88 -23.33 2.46
C TYR A 18 39.37 -22.11 1.70
N HIS A 19 39.20 -22.21 0.38
CA HIS A 19 38.83 -21.07 -0.47
C HIS A 19 37.37 -20.65 -0.33
N HIS A 20 36.45 -21.59 -0.12
CA HIS A 20 35.01 -21.32 -0.09
C HIS A 20 34.40 -21.33 1.31
N VAL A 21 35.14 -21.67 2.37
CA VAL A 21 34.64 -21.64 3.75
C VAL A 21 35.60 -20.90 4.68
N ILE A 22 36.82 -21.41 4.87
CA ILE A 22 37.73 -20.87 5.89
C ILE A 22 38.15 -19.44 5.57
N ASN A 23 38.63 -19.19 4.35
CA ASN A 23 39.12 -17.89 3.95
C ASN A 23 38.03 -16.80 3.98
N PRO A 24 36.83 -16.97 3.40
CA PRO A 24 35.80 -15.93 3.44
C PRO A 24 35.29 -15.57 4.84
N TYR A 25 35.23 -16.54 5.77
CA TYR A 25 34.77 -16.32 7.14
C TYR A 25 35.82 -15.77 8.09
N PHE A 26 37.07 -16.23 7.99
CA PHE A 26 38.05 -16.00 9.07
C PHE A 26 39.30 -15.23 8.63
N LEU A 27 39.68 -15.31 7.35
CA LEU A 27 40.97 -14.77 6.88
C LEU A 27 40.82 -13.62 5.88
N SER A 28 39.65 -13.47 5.28
CA SER A 28 39.36 -12.38 4.34
C SER A 28 39.44 -11.02 5.05
N PRO A 29 39.90 -9.95 4.38
CA PRO A 29 39.79 -8.59 4.92
C PRO A 29 38.36 -8.17 5.29
N LEU A 30 37.35 -8.83 4.72
CA LEU A 30 35.94 -8.58 5.02
C LEU A 30 35.40 -9.39 6.21
N SER A 31 36.19 -10.30 6.80
CA SER A 31 35.77 -11.18 7.90
C SER A 31 35.44 -10.43 9.18
N ALA A 32 36.11 -9.30 9.43
CA ALA A 32 35.88 -8.47 10.61
C ALA A 32 34.60 -7.64 10.52
N ILE A 33 34.03 -7.47 9.33
CA ILE A 33 32.81 -6.67 9.12
C ILE A 33 31.59 -7.50 9.54
N PRO A 34 30.64 -6.95 10.32
CA PRO A 34 29.43 -7.65 10.73
C PRO A 34 28.65 -8.22 9.53
N ASN A 35 28.29 -9.50 9.60
CA ASN A 35 27.55 -10.19 8.54
C ASN A 35 26.05 -9.96 8.68
N ALA A 36 25.39 -9.65 7.57
CA ALA A 36 23.94 -9.54 7.49
C ALA A 36 23.24 -10.87 7.78
N HIS A 37 23.81 -11.96 7.25
CA HIS A 37 23.34 -13.32 7.43
C HIS A 37 24.53 -14.26 7.59
N LEU A 38 24.32 -15.43 8.20
CA LEU A 38 25.38 -16.43 8.35
C LEU A 38 26.04 -16.75 7.01
N THR A 39 25.26 -16.84 5.93
CA THR A 39 25.78 -17.16 4.59
C THR A 39 26.44 -16.00 3.87
N SER A 40 26.38 -14.76 4.37
CA SER A 40 26.91 -13.58 3.67
C SER A 40 28.38 -13.71 3.26
N PRO A 41 29.28 -14.32 4.04
CA PRO A 41 30.65 -14.57 3.58
C PRO A 41 30.77 -15.49 2.37
N LEU A 42 29.81 -16.40 2.17
CA LEU A 42 29.88 -17.48 1.19
C LEU A 42 29.02 -17.26 -0.05
N SER A 43 27.86 -16.63 0.11
CA SER A 43 26.85 -16.52 -0.95
C SER A 43 26.03 -15.24 -0.83
N SER A 44 25.73 -14.63 -1.98
CA SER A 44 24.81 -13.49 -2.08
C SER A 44 23.34 -13.90 -2.03
N TYR A 45 23.02 -15.20 -1.99
CA TYR A 45 21.65 -15.70 -2.07
C TYR A 45 20.69 -15.05 -1.06
N TRP A 46 21.15 -14.78 0.17
CA TRP A 46 20.31 -14.12 1.16
C TRP A 46 19.90 -12.70 0.73
N ILE A 47 20.86 -11.87 0.28
CA ILE A 47 20.57 -10.51 -0.14
C ILE A 47 19.81 -10.50 -1.48
N ASP A 48 20.14 -11.41 -2.40
CA ASP A 48 19.44 -11.54 -3.68
C ASP A 48 17.98 -11.99 -3.49
N ARG A 49 17.69 -12.84 -2.50
CA ARG A 49 16.32 -13.16 -2.11
C ARG A 49 15.58 -11.96 -1.50
N LYS A 50 16.27 -11.11 -0.73
CA LYS A 50 15.67 -9.86 -0.21
C LYS A 50 15.35 -8.89 -1.34
N ARG A 51 16.20 -8.79 -2.37
CA ARG A 51 15.93 -8.04 -3.61
C ARG A 51 14.73 -8.57 -4.36
N SER A 52 14.69 -9.87 -4.63
CA SER A 52 13.61 -10.48 -5.42
C SER A 52 12.25 -10.45 -4.73
N THR A 53 12.23 -10.29 -3.40
CA THR A 53 11.00 -10.15 -2.60
C THR A 53 10.64 -8.71 -2.28
N GLY A 54 11.40 -7.71 -2.76
CA GLY A 54 11.14 -6.29 -2.51
C GLY A 54 11.39 -5.85 -1.06
N THR A 55 12.15 -6.61 -0.26
CA THR A 55 12.39 -6.33 1.17
C THR A 55 13.83 -5.90 1.47
N GLU A 56 14.65 -5.63 0.44
CA GLU A 56 16.06 -5.26 0.59
C GLU A 56 16.25 -3.99 1.43
N VAL A 57 15.51 -2.91 1.14
CA VAL A 57 15.70 -1.61 1.79
C VAL A 57 15.43 -1.69 3.29
N LEU A 58 14.32 -2.32 3.67
CA LEU A 58 13.94 -2.52 5.07
C LEU A 58 14.95 -3.42 5.80
N ALA A 59 15.33 -4.54 5.18
CA ALA A 59 16.32 -5.45 5.78
C ALA A 59 17.67 -4.75 6.02
N ILE A 60 18.13 -3.91 5.08
CA ILE A 60 19.37 -3.14 5.23
C ILE A 60 19.23 -2.10 6.35
N TYR A 61 18.08 -1.43 6.46
CA TYR A 61 17.81 -0.49 7.54
C TYR A 61 17.92 -1.18 8.92
N ASP A 62 17.23 -2.30 9.11
CA ASP A 62 17.26 -3.07 10.36
C ASP A 62 18.67 -3.53 10.72
N LEU A 63 19.45 -3.95 9.71
CA LEU A 63 20.84 -4.34 9.88
C LEU A 63 21.72 -3.18 10.35
N HIS A 64 21.50 -1.97 9.83
CA HIS A 64 22.24 -0.79 10.29
C HIS A 64 21.85 -0.37 11.70
N GLN A 65 20.59 -0.56 12.11
CA GLN A 65 20.19 -0.37 13.51
C GLN A 65 20.92 -1.37 14.43
N LYS A 66 21.09 -2.61 13.98
CA LYS A 66 21.69 -3.68 14.79
C LYS A 66 23.22 -3.65 14.85
N TYR A 67 23.88 -3.44 13.72
CA TYR A 67 25.33 -3.62 13.56
C TYR A 67 26.09 -2.32 13.34
N GLY A 68 25.39 -1.20 13.20
CA GLY A 68 25.98 0.12 13.04
C GLY A 68 26.30 0.47 11.58
N PRO A 69 27.34 1.29 11.31
CA PRO A 69 27.45 2.04 10.06
C PRO A 69 27.92 1.22 8.85
N ILE A 70 28.37 -0.02 9.03
CA ILE A 70 28.84 -0.87 7.93
C ILE A 70 28.44 -2.34 8.16
N VAL A 71 27.91 -2.98 7.11
CA VAL A 71 27.42 -4.37 7.17
C VAL A 71 27.82 -5.10 5.88
N ARG A 72 28.24 -6.36 6.00
CA ARG A 72 28.53 -7.26 4.88
C ARG A 72 27.26 -8.01 4.47
N LEU A 73 26.76 -7.72 3.26
CA LEU A 73 25.54 -8.33 2.72
C LEU A 73 25.82 -9.65 2.01
N GLY A 74 26.97 -9.74 1.31
CA GLY A 74 27.39 -10.89 0.52
C GLY A 74 28.92 -11.01 0.43
N PRO A 75 29.45 -11.98 -0.34
CA PRO A 75 30.88 -12.29 -0.33
C PRO A 75 31.76 -11.10 -0.70
N LYS A 76 31.27 -10.26 -1.62
CA LYS A 76 31.91 -9.02 -2.10
C LYS A 76 30.91 -7.87 -2.11
N GLU A 77 30.07 -7.76 -1.09
CA GLU A 77 29.06 -6.71 -1.01
C GLU A 77 28.91 -6.11 0.40
N LEU A 78 28.99 -4.78 0.47
CA LEU A 78 28.92 -3.99 1.71
C LEU A 78 27.85 -2.91 1.62
N SER A 79 27.12 -2.70 2.71
CA SER A 79 26.24 -1.55 2.92
C SER A 79 26.86 -0.60 3.94
N VAL A 80 26.78 0.71 3.69
CA VAL A 80 27.34 1.75 4.56
C VAL A 80 26.30 2.84 4.82
N ASN A 81 26.08 3.18 6.10
CA ASN A 81 25.09 4.16 6.55
C ASN A 81 25.74 5.25 7.42
N SER A 82 26.49 6.17 6.80
CA SER A 82 27.13 7.29 7.52
C SER A 82 27.61 8.42 6.60
N ILE A 83 27.87 9.61 7.18
CA ILE A 83 28.51 10.73 6.48
C ILE A 83 29.91 10.36 5.99
N HIS A 84 30.69 9.63 6.79
CA HIS A 84 32.04 9.22 6.42
C HIS A 84 32.01 8.31 5.18
N GLY A 85 31.10 7.33 5.17
CA GLY A 85 30.85 6.46 4.02
C GLY A 85 30.47 7.25 2.77
N LEU A 86 29.55 8.21 2.91
CA LEU A 86 29.15 9.06 1.78
C LEU A 86 30.32 9.82 1.17
N ARG A 87 31.19 10.39 2.02
CA ARG A 87 32.39 11.10 1.57
C ARG A 87 33.36 10.16 0.87
N THR A 88 33.67 9.01 1.46
CA THR A 88 34.65 8.08 0.89
C THR A 88 34.16 7.46 -0.41
N ILE A 89 32.91 7.01 -0.47
CA ILE A 89 32.37 6.24 -1.61
C ILE A 89 31.98 7.16 -2.77
N TYR A 90 31.16 8.19 -2.49
CA TYR A 90 30.53 8.99 -3.54
C TYR A 90 31.31 10.27 -3.86
N THR A 91 31.82 10.95 -2.83
CA THR A 91 32.67 12.14 -3.03
C THR A 91 34.09 11.74 -3.41
N GLY A 92 34.58 10.61 -2.90
CA GLY A 92 35.84 9.96 -3.32
C GLY A 92 35.77 9.31 -4.71
N ALA A 93 34.64 9.46 -5.41
CA ALA A 93 34.46 9.10 -6.82
C ALA A 93 34.75 7.62 -7.12
N PHE A 94 34.22 6.69 -6.33
CA PHE A 94 34.25 5.28 -6.71
C PHE A 94 33.43 5.07 -7.99
N GLU A 95 33.82 4.08 -8.79
CA GLU A 95 33.14 3.80 -10.06
C GLU A 95 31.77 3.16 -9.83
N LYS A 96 30.84 3.36 -10.77
CA LYS A 96 29.51 2.74 -10.71
C LYS A 96 29.62 1.23 -10.91
N HIS A 97 28.76 0.49 -10.22
CA HIS A 97 28.60 -0.96 -10.41
C HIS A 97 27.89 -1.26 -11.75
N SER A 98 28.13 -2.43 -12.35
CA SER A 98 27.56 -2.84 -13.66
C SER A 98 26.04 -2.75 -13.75
N PHE A 99 25.37 -2.93 -12.61
CA PHE A 99 23.92 -2.71 -12.39
C PHE A 99 23.34 -1.52 -13.17
N TYR A 100 24.06 -0.38 -13.22
CA TYR A 100 23.57 0.79 -13.92
C TYR A 100 23.53 0.61 -15.44
N ASN A 101 24.54 -0.06 -16.00
CA ASN A 101 24.61 -0.34 -17.43
C ASN A 101 23.54 -1.35 -17.85
N ASP A 102 23.31 -2.37 -17.01
CA ASP A 102 22.34 -3.44 -17.27
C ASP A 102 20.90 -2.91 -17.31
N LEU A 103 20.56 -1.97 -16.44
CA LEU A 103 19.18 -1.50 -16.28
C LEU A 103 18.82 -0.22 -17.04
N PHE A 104 19.75 0.74 -17.17
CA PHE A 104 19.40 2.09 -17.62
C PHE A 104 19.91 2.46 -19.00
N VAL A 105 20.71 1.60 -19.65
CA VAL A 105 21.11 1.83 -21.03
C VAL A 105 19.91 1.67 -21.96
N ASN A 106 19.69 2.69 -22.79
CA ASN A 106 18.65 2.75 -23.81
C ASN A 106 19.28 2.67 -25.20
N PHE A 107 18.59 2.08 -26.17
CA PHE A 107 19.03 1.90 -27.56
C PHE A 107 20.37 1.15 -27.71
N ASN A 108 20.80 0.42 -26.68
CA ASN A 108 22.16 -0.10 -26.54
C ASN A 108 23.26 0.98 -26.62
N ILE A 109 22.92 2.24 -26.34
CA ILE A 109 23.81 3.39 -26.32
C ILE A 109 23.91 3.95 -24.90
N GLU A 110 25.13 4.12 -24.39
CA GLU A 110 25.32 4.65 -23.04
C GLU A 110 24.81 6.09 -22.89
N ASN A 111 24.00 6.32 -21.86
CA ASN A 111 23.56 7.62 -21.34
C ASN A 111 24.22 7.91 -19.98
N LEU A 112 24.05 9.10 -19.42
CA LEU A 112 24.70 9.50 -18.17
C LEU A 112 24.43 8.54 -17.00
N VAL A 113 23.20 8.05 -16.85
CA VAL A 113 22.88 7.12 -15.75
C VAL A 113 23.58 5.77 -15.93
N GLY A 114 23.69 5.26 -17.16
CA GLY A 114 24.29 3.96 -17.50
C GLY A 114 25.82 3.95 -17.58
N MET A 115 26.46 5.11 -17.77
CA MET A 115 27.93 5.22 -17.86
C MET A 115 28.63 4.79 -16.58
N LEU A 116 29.44 3.73 -16.64
CA LEU A 116 30.12 3.18 -15.47
C LEU A 116 31.29 4.05 -15.01
N HIS A 117 32.13 4.49 -15.95
CA HIS A 117 33.39 5.18 -15.67
C HIS A 117 33.25 6.70 -15.45
N ASN A 118 34.03 7.25 -14.51
CA ASN A 118 33.89 8.65 -14.08
C ASN A 118 34.30 9.65 -15.16
N ALA A 119 35.37 9.37 -15.91
CA ALA A 119 35.87 10.27 -16.93
C ALA A 119 34.86 10.52 -18.08
N PRO A 120 34.33 9.48 -18.78
CA PRO A 120 33.33 9.69 -19.83
C PRO A 120 32.03 10.32 -19.28
N HIS A 121 31.59 9.90 -18.11
CA HIS A 121 30.43 10.52 -17.46
C HIS A 121 30.64 12.01 -17.16
N ALA A 122 31.78 12.39 -16.58
CA ALA A 122 32.09 13.78 -16.29
C ALA A 122 32.18 14.62 -17.57
N HIS A 123 32.67 14.03 -18.67
CA HIS A 123 32.68 14.67 -19.98
C HIS A 123 31.27 14.97 -20.48
N GLN A 124 30.39 13.97 -20.56
CA GLN A 124 29.02 14.17 -21.01
C GLN A 124 28.21 15.07 -20.06
N LYS A 125 28.40 14.95 -18.74
CA LYS A 125 27.69 15.78 -17.75
C LYS A 125 28.03 17.26 -17.91
N ARG A 126 29.27 17.60 -18.29
CA ARG A 126 29.67 18.99 -18.57
C ARG A 126 28.88 19.61 -19.71
N MET A 127 28.47 18.82 -20.71
CA MET A 127 27.66 19.29 -21.85
C MET A 127 26.28 19.83 -21.40
N LEU A 128 25.75 19.30 -20.30
CA LEU A 128 24.37 19.57 -19.84
C LEU A 128 24.30 20.34 -18.52
N SER A 129 25.34 20.30 -17.68
CA SER A 129 25.31 20.85 -16.32
C SER A 129 24.92 22.33 -16.24
N LYS A 130 25.27 23.14 -17.26
CA LYS A 130 24.92 24.57 -17.30
C LYS A 130 23.41 24.78 -17.41
N THR A 131 22.72 24.03 -18.26
CA THR A 131 21.26 24.19 -18.48
C THR A 131 20.43 23.68 -17.31
N TYR A 132 20.98 22.78 -16.49
CA TYR A 132 20.37 22.33 -15.23
C TYR A 132 20.86 23.11 -13.98
N SER A 133 21.68 24.14 -14.17
CA SER A 133 22.12 24.97 -13.04
C SER A 133 20.95 25.81 -12.52
N LYS A 134 20.91 26.00 -11.20
CA LYS A 134 19.88 26.80 -10.54
C LYS A 134 19.73 28.20 -11.16
N SER A 135 20.85 28.88 -11.45
CA SER A 135 20.84 30.20 -12.08
C SER A 135 20.22 30.18 -13.47
N PHE A 136 20.59 29.22 -14.33
CA PHE A 136 20.02 29.11 -15.67
C PHE A 136 18.51 28.85 -15.61
N LEU A 137 18.07 27.94 -14.75
CA LEU A 137 16.65 27.57 -14.63
C LEU A 137 15.78 28.72 -14.12
N GLN A 138 16.28 29.51 -13.16
CA GLN A 138 15.56 30.68 -12.64
C GLN A 138 15.47 31.81 -13.68
N GLU A 139 16.50 31.97 -14.53
CA GLU A 139 16.57 33.02 -15.57
C GLU A 139 15.94 32.59 -16.91
N SER A 140 15.70 31.29 -17.12
CA SER A 140 15.19 30.73 -18.38
C SER A 140 13.79 31.26 -18.76
N GLY A 141 13.70 31.91 -19.93
CA GLY A 141 12.43 32.31 -20.53
C GLY A 141 11.59 31.11 -20.99
N ASP A 142 12.25 30.09 -21.53
CA ASP A 142 11.62 28.85 -21.97
C ASP A 142 10.94 28.12 -20.81
N LEU A 143 11.63 27.95 -19.68
CA LEU A 143 11.05 27.28 -18.51
C LEU A 143 9.90 28.09 -17.90
N ARG A 144 9.96 29.43 -17.94
CA ARG A 144 8.82 30.27 -17.54
C ARG A 144 7.62 30.07 -18.46
N ALA A 145 7.82 30.00 -19.78
CA ALA A 145 6.75 29.73 -20.73
C ALA A 145 6.14 28.34 -20.53
N ILE A 146 6.99 27.31 -20.37
CA ILE A 146 6.56 25.95 -20.06
C ILE A 146 5.75 25.91 -18.77
N SER A 147 6.24 26.56 -17.71
CA SER A 147 5.55 26.61 -16.42
C SER A 147 4.17 27.23 -16.54
N LYS A 148 4.03 28.34 -17.28
CA LYS A 148 2.72 28.97 -17.50
C LYS A 148 1.76 28.03 -18.20
N VAL A 149 2.19 27.37 -19.28
CA VAL A 149 1.32 26.48 -20.06
C VAL A 149 0.93 25.24 -19.25
N VAL A 150 1.89 24.54 -18.65
CA VAL A 150 1.59 23.29 -17.91
C VAL A 150 0.71 23.57 -16.69
N ILE A 151 0.95 24.67 -15.98
CA ILE A 151 0.18 25.02 -14.79
C ILE A 151 -1.19 25.59 -15.18
N TRP A 152 -1.22 26.71 -15.92
CA TRP A 152 -2.45 27.48 -16.12
C TRP A 152 -3.34 26.94 -17.23
N ASP A 153 -2.75 26.41 -18.30
CA ASP A 153 -3.52 25.95 -19.46
C ASP A 153 -3.88 24.46 -19.37
N ARG A 154 -3.14 23.67 -18.57
CA ARG A 154 -3.33 22.22 -18.48
C ARG A 154 -3.81 21.76 -17.10
N LEU A 155 -3.05 22.02 -16.05
CA LEU A 155 -3.33 21.47 -14.71
C LEU A 155 -4.52 22.16 -14.01
N MET A 156 -4.49 23.49 -13.95
CA MET A 156 -5.46 24.27 -13.16
C MET A 156 -6.90 24.18 -13.65
N PRO A 157 -7.20 24.08 -14.96
CA PRO A 157 -8.56 23.81 -15.43
C PRO A 157 -9.12 22.48 -14.92
N ILE A 158 -8.29 21.44 -14.81
CA ILE A 158 -8.69 20.12 -14.28
C ILE A 158 -8.98 20.22 -12.79
N ILE A 159 -8.07 20.83 -12.02
CA ILE A 159 -8.26 21.01 -10.57
C ILE A 159 -9.48 21.88 -10.28
N LYS A 160 -9.68 22.98 -11.03
CA LYS A 160 -10.85 23.85 -10.89
C LYS A 160 -12.13 23.08 -11.14
N LYS A 161 -12.21 22.35 -12.26
CA LYS A 161 -13.39 21.54 -12.59
C LYS A 161 -13.71 20.56 -11.46
N ALA A 162 -12.71 19.84 -10.96
CA ALA A 162 -12.88 18.89 -9.88
C ALA A 162 -13.33 19.54 -8.57
N GLY A 163 -12.72 20.68 -8.20
CA GLY A 163 -13.11 21.44 -7.01
C GLY A 163 -14.54 22.00 -7.09
N GLU A 164 -15.02 22.37 -8.28
CA GLU A 164 -16.39 22.87 -8.49
C GLU A 164 -17.43 21.76 -8.57
N SER A 165 -17.08 20.60 -9.14
CA SER A 165 -18.01 19.47 -9.29
C SER A 165 -18.03 18.52 -8.09
N GLY A 166 -17.03 18.59 -7.21
CA GLY A 166 -16.78 17.59 -6.17
C GLY A 166 -16.22 16.26 -6.72
N GLU A 167 -15.71 16.25 -7.96
CA GLU A 167 -15.09 15.08 -8.58
C GLU A 167 -13.78 14.71 -7.84
N VAL A 168 -13.64 13.42 -7.52
CA VAL A 168 -12.43 12.90 -6.86
C VAL A 168 -11.34 12.68 -7.91
N LEU A 169 -10.16 13.25 -7.67
CA LEU A 169 -9.01 13.08 -8.56
C LEU A 169 -8.04 12.03 -8.02
N ASN A 170 -7.66 11.05 -8.85
CA ASN A 170 -6.49 10.23 -8.58
C ASN A 170 -5.23 11.04 -8.95
N VAL A 171 -4.51 11.48 -7.92
CA VAL A 171 -3.42 12.44 -8.07
C VAL A 171 -2.12 11.85 -8.59
N LEU A 172 -1.87 10.54 -8.42
CA LEU A 172 -0.62 9.91 -8.87
C LEU A 172 -0.44 9.96 -10.40
N PRO A 173 -1.35 9.41 -11.23
CA PRO A 173 -1.19 9.47 -12.69
C PRO A 173 -1.28 10.91 -13.20
N LEU A 174 -2.05 11.79 -12.53
CA LEU A 174 -2.11 13.21 -12.88
C LEU A 174 -0.76 13.89 -12.67
N PHE A 175 -0.12 13.72 -11.51
CA PHE A 175 1.15 14.36 -11.22
C PHE A 175 2.34 13.75 -11.96
N GLN A 176 2.29 12.45 -12.27
CA GLN A 176 3.25 11.86 -13.21
C GLN A 176 3.09 12.46 -14.61
N ALA A 177 1.86 12.71 -15.07
CA ALA A 177 1.63 13.41 -16.34
C ALA A 177 2.14 14.86 -16.31
N VAL A 178 2.01 15.56 -15.17
CA VAL A 178 2.59 16.90 -14.97
C VAL A 178 4.11 16.86 -15.12
N GLY A 179 4.78 15.93 -14.44
CA GLY A 179 6.23 15.74 -14.55
C GLY A 179 6.68 15.40 -15.97
N MET A 180 5.91 14.55 -16.67
CA MET A 180 6.17 14.21 -18.08
C MET A 180 6.03 15.43 -19.00
N ASP A 181 4.98 16.23 -18.83
CA ASP A 181 4.73 17.42 -19.64
C ASP A 181 5.78 18.52 -19.39
N PHE A 182 6.18 18.76 -18.14
CA PHE A 182 7.29 19.66 -17.81
C PHE A 182 8.59 19.20 -18.43
N THR A 183 8.95 17.93 -18.20
CA THR A 183 10.21 17.36 -18.66
C THR A 183 10.27 17.36 -20.18
N SER A 184 9.30 16.75 -20.85
CA SER A 184 9.29 16.66 -22.31
C SER A 184 9.26 18.04 -23.00
N SER A 185 8.55 19.03 -22.42
CA SER A 185 8.57 20.39 -22.95
C SER A 185 9.92 21.08 -22.75
N PHE A 186 10.66 20.77 -21.68
CA PHE A 186 12.01 21.29 -21.48
C PHE A 186 13.03 20.60 -22.40
N LEU A 187 12.82 19.32 -22.72
CA LEU A 187 13.70 18.59 -23.64
C LEU A 187 13.46 18.97 -25.10
N PHE A 188 12.19 19.02 -25.53
CA PHE A 188 11.77 19.12 -26.94
C PHE A 188 10.97 20.38 -27.29
N GLY A 189 10.77 21.28 -26.34
CA GLY A 189 9.96 22.49 -26.52
C GLY A 189 8.47 22.20 -26.41
N LEU A 190 7.66 23.24 -26.14
CA LEU A 190 6.20 23.13 -25.95
C LEU A 190 5.45 22.53 -27.15
N ARG A 191 5.99 22.68 -28.36
CA ARG A 191 5.36 22.20 -29.59
C ARG A 191 5.43 20.68 -29.72
N GLN A 192 6.59 20.10 -29.41
CA GLN A 192 6.84 18.66 -29.57
C GLN A 192 6.73 17.89 -28.26
N GLY A 193 6.83 18.58 -27.12
CA GLY A 193 6.60 18.02 -25.79
C GLY A 193 5.21 17.40 -25.65
N THR A 194 5.06 16.53 -24.66
CA THR A 194 3.83 15.81 -24.39
C THR A 194 2.75 16.75 -23.87
N ARG A 195 1.50 16.26 -23.91
CA ARG A 195 0.30 16.93 -23.40
C ARG A 195 -0.55 15.97 -22.57
N TYR A 196 0.10 15.06 -21.85
CA TYR A 196 -0.55 13.96 -21.15
C TYR A 196 -1.46 14.43 -20.01
N VAL A 197 -1.20 15.60 -19.42
CA VAL A 197 -2.11 16.21 -18.45
C VAL A 197 -3.52 16.39 -19.03
N LEU A 198 -3.62 16.70 -20.33
CA LEU A 198 -4.90 16.88 -21.03
C LEU A 198 -5.50 15.55 -21.55
N ASN A 199 -4.74 14.45 -21.49
CA ASN A 199 -5.16 13.14 -22.02
C ASN A 199 -4.62 12.00 -21.15
N ILE A 200 -5.21 11.88 -19.96
CA ILE A 200 -4.89 10.83 -18.98
C ILE A 200 -5.11 9.40 -19.51
N PRO A 201 -6.11 9.10 -20.37
CA PRO A 201 -6.23 7.77 -20.98
C PRO A 201 -4.98 7.35 -21.76
N ASP A 202 -4.48 8.19 -22.67
CA ASP A 202 -3.27 7.90 -23.43
C ASP A 202 -2.03 7.82 -22.54
N TRP A 203 -2.01 8.62 -21.47
CA TRP A 203 -0.95 8.57 -20.46
C TRP A 203 -0.89 7.22 -19.75
N LYS A 204 -2.04 6.65 -19.39
CA LYS A 204 -2.12 5.32 -18.76
C LYS A 204 -1.58 4.23 -19.68
N VAL A 205 -1.89 4.28 -20.98
CA VAL A 205 -1.33 3.34 -21.96
C VAL A 205 0.19 3.46 -22.01
N TRP A 206 0.73 4.68 -22.02
CA TRP A 206 2.17 4.88 -21.99
C TRP A 206 2.81 4.32 -20.69
N LEU A 207 2.18 4.56 -19.54
CA LEU A 207 2.64 4.03 -18.25
C LEU A 207 2.66 2.49 -18.23
N GLU A 208 1.66 1.83 -18.81
CA GLU A 208 1.61 0.36 -18.91
C GLU A 208 2.76 -0.19 -19.75
N GLU A 209 3.06 0.44 -20.89
CA GLU A 209 4.21 0.07 -21.72
C GLU A 209 5.54 0.36 -21.02
N TYR A 210 5.62 1.47 -20.28
CA TYR A 210 6.80 1.82 -19.48
C TYR A 210 7.04 0.82 -18.32
N GLU A 211 5.98 0.35 -17.65
CA GLU A 211 6.11 -0.66 -16.60
C GLU A 211 6.69 -1.96 -17.16
N ARG A 212 6.27 -2.39 -18.35
CA ARG A 212 6.85 -3.55 -19.02
C ARG A 212 8.31 -3.29 -19.41
N PHE A 213 8.59 -2.10 -19.95
CA PHE A 213 9.93 -1.67 -20.33
C PHE A 213 10.93 -1.72 -19.16
N LYS A 214 10.52 -1.47 -17.91
CA LYS A 214 11.42 -1.51 -16.74
C LYS A 214 12.06 -2.89 -16.49
N TYR A 215 11.39 -3.98 -16.86
CA TYR A 215 11.84 -5.36 -16.56
C TYR A 215 12.30 -6.16 -17.78
N MET A 216 12.21 -5.60 -18.98
CA MET A 216 12.72 -6.21 -20.20
C MET A 216 14.25 -6.19 -20.24
N SER A 217 14.86 -7.18 -20.89
CA SER A 217 16.31 -7.15 -21.14
C SER A 217 16.67 -6.04 -22.13
N ARG A 218 17.94 -5.63 -22.17
CA ARG A 218 18.40 -4.61 -23.12
C ARG A 218 18.09 -4.95 -24.58
N ASP A 219 18.19 -6.23 -24.94
CA ASP A 219 17.91 -6.69 -26.30
C ASP A 219 16.40 -6.69 -26.60
N ASP A 220 15.57 -7.01 -25.61
CA ASP A 220 14.10 -6.97 -25.77
C ASP A 220 13.55 -5.54 -25.85
N ARG A 221 14.21 -4.58 -25.21
CA ARG A 221 13.83 -3.15 -25.24
C ARG A 221 14.25 -2.45 -26.52
N TYR A 222 15.27 -2.98 -27.20
CA TYR A 222 15.89 -2.31 -28.34
C TYR A 222 14.88 -2.01 -29.44
N MET A 223 14.71 -0.71 -29.74
CA MET A 223 13.74 -0.19 -30.71
C MET A 223 12.30 -0.64 -30.43
N GLY A 224 11.99 -1.00 -29.20
CA GLY A 224 10.63 -1.28 -28.72
C GLY A 224 9.77 -0.01 -28.68
N PHE A 225 8.57 -0.11 -28.10
CA PHE A 225 7.59 0.98 -28.09
C PHE A 225 8.15 2.29 -27.49
N ILE A 226 8.72 2.22 -26.27
CA ILE A 226 9.21 3.41 -25.54
C ILE A 226 10.41 4.05 -26.26
N GLU A 227 11.35 3.24 -26.74
CA GLU A 227 12.52 3.71 -27.49
C GLU A 227 12.12 4.35 -28.82
N SER A 228 11.28 3.68 -29.61
CA SER A 228 10.77 4.21 -30.88
C SER A 228 9.95 5.49 -30.67
N TRP A 229 9.15 5.56 -29.61
CA TRP A 229 8.39 6.75 -29.25
C TRP A 229 9.30 7.96 -28.95
N CYS A 230 10.36 7.76 -28.15
CA CYS A 230 11.33 8.81 -27.85
C CYS A 230 12.15 9.23 -29.08
N LEU A 231 12.53 8.27 -29.92
CA LEU A 231 13.23 8.57 -31.17
C LEU A 231 12.34 9.42 -32.10
N GLY A 232 11.06 9.11 -32.20
CA GLY A 232 10.11 9.91 -32.97
C GLY A 232 9.97 11.35 -32.44
N LEU A 233 10.08 11.59 -31.12
CA LEU A 233 10.15 12.95 -30.56
C LEU A 233 11.41 13.68 -31.03
N CYS A 234 12.56 13.01 -31.03
CA CYS A 234 13.82 13.57 -31.52
C CYS A 234 13.74 13.94 -33.01
N GLU A 235 13.21 13.03 -33.84
CA GLU A 235 13.06 13.24 -35.29
C GLU A 235 12.12 14.41 -35.61
N ARG A 236 10.98 14.51 -34.91
CA ARG A 236 10.05 15.63 -35.06
C ARG A 236 10.67 16.96 -34.60
N THR A 237 11.48 16.93 -33.55
CA THR A 237 12.19 18.12 -33.07
C THR A 237 13.20 18.59 -34.11
N GLU A 238 14.00 17.68 -34.67
CA GLU A 238 14.94 18.00 -35.75
C GLU A 238 14.24 18.53 -37.01
N ALA A 239 13.13 17.91 -37.41
CA ALA A 239 12.35 18.36 -38.57
C ALA A 239 11.79 19.78 -38.36
N SER A 240 11.32 20.08 -37.15
CA SER A 240 10.77 21.41 -36.83
C SER A 240 11.81 22.53 -36.85
N GLU A 241 13.07 22.26 -36.49
CA GLU A 241 14.15 23.26 -36.66
C GLU A 241 14.36 23.63 -38.13
N LYS A 242 14.16 22.67 -39.05
CA LYS A 242 14.28 22.90 -40.50
C LYS A 242 13.09 23.66 -41.07
N GLU A 243 11.89 23.50 -40.50
CA GLU A 243 10.65 24.18 -40.93
C GLU A 243 10.48 25.59 -40.37
N VAL A 244 10.98 25.90 -39.16
CA VAL A 244 10.93 27.26 -38.57
C VAL A 244 11.72 28.29 -39.40
N ILE A 245 12.69 27.84 -40.20
CA ILE A 245 13.41 28.70 -41.17
C ILE A 245 12.50 29.17 -42.33
N LEU A 246 11.31 28.55 -42.52
CA LEU A 246 10.48 28.73 -43.71
C LEU A 246 9.09 29.35 -43.47
N ARG A 247 8.62 29.52 -42.23
CA ARG A 247 7.29 30.12 -41.96
C ARG A 247 7.27 30.98 -40.70
N ASP A 248 6.93 32.24 -40.88
CA ASP A 248 6.54 33.17 -39.82
C ASP A 248 5.09 32.90 -39.37
N GLU A 249 4.86 33.10 -38.07
CA GLU A 249 3.59 33.24 -37.34
C GLU A 249 2.62 32.05 -37.25
N GLU A 250 2.49 31.49 -36.04
CA GLU A 250 1.19 31.03 -35.53
C GLU A 250 1.11 31.19 -34.00
N LYS A 251 -0.08 31.53 -33.50
CA LYS A 251 -0.47 31.96 -32.14
C LYS A 251 -0.31 30.89 -31.03
N PHE A 252 0.68 30.02 -31.09
CA PHE A 252 0.95 29.04 -30.03
C PHE A 252 2.06 29.53 -29.09
N PRO A 253 1.92 29.36 -27.76
CA PRO A 253 3.03 29.54 -26.84
C PRO A 253 4.18 28.62 -27.26
N SER A 254 5.30 29.20 -27.70
CA SER A 254 6.47 28.44 -28.15
C SER A 254 7.60 28.54 -27.12
N SER A 255 8.32 27.44 -26.95
CA SER A 255 9.57 27.39 -26.20
C SER A 255 10.59 26.60 -27.01
N ASN A 256 11.86 26.90 -26.80
CA ASN A 256 12.94 26.18 -27.46
C ASN A 256 13.07 24.75 -26.90
N PRO A 257 13.52 23.78 -27.72
CA PRO A 257 13.93 22.46 -27.26
C PRO A 257 15.27 22.53 -26.52
N VAL A 258 15.25 23.00 -25.27
CA VAL A 258 16.44 23.44 -24.51
C VAL A 258 17.52 22.37 -24.43
N ILE A 259 17.16 21.16 -23.97
CA ILE A 259 18.16 20.10 -23.75
C ILE A 259 18.56 19.40 -25.05
N TYR A 260 17.60 19.16 -25.97
CA TYR A 260 17.93 18.61 -27.28
C TYR A 260 18.95 19.50 -28.01
N ASN A 261 18.73 20.82 -28.04
CA ASN A 261 19.63 21.76 -28.71
C ASN A 261 21.00 21.83 -28.03
N GLN A 262 21.02 21.93 -26.70
CA GLN A 262 22.27 21.97 -25.93
C GLN A 262 23.12 20.71 -26.15
N LEU A 263 22.50 19.52 -26.09
CA LEU A 263 23.20 18.25 -26.26
C LEU A 263 23.69 18.07 -27.70
N ARG A 264 22.81 18.30 -28.68
CA ARG A 264 23.13 18.19 -30.10
C ARG A 264 24.28 19.13 -30.47
N GLN A 265 24.23 20.39 -30.05
CA GLN A 265 25.29 21.35 -30.30
C GLN A 265 26.61 20.90 -29.66
N SER A 266 26.57 20.42 -28.41
CA SER A 266 27.78 19.95 -27.72
C SER A 266 28.40 18.74 -28.42
N LEU A 267 27.60 17.78 -28.87
CA LEU A 267 28.05 16.59 -29.59
C LEU A 267 28.57 16.90 -31.01
N LEU A 268 28.09 17.96 -31.66
CA LEU A 268 28.57 18.39 -32.98
C LEU A 268 29.86 19.24 -32.91
N THR A 269 30.09 19.94 -31.80
CA THR A 269 31.18 20.93 -31.66
C THR A 269 32.35 20.45 -30.79
N GLN A 270 32.25 19.26 -30.21
CA GLN A 270 33.35 18.64 -29.47
C GLN A 270 34.57 18.37 -30.35
N LYS A 271 35.77 18.44 -29.73
CA LYS A 271 37.05 18.25 -30.42
C LYS A 271 37.29 16.80 -30.83
N GLU A 272 36.86 15.86 -30.00
CA GLU A 272 37.00 14.42 -30.24
C GLU A 272 35.69 13.89 -30.82
N HIS A 273 35.79 13.06 -31.86
CA HIS A 273 34.60 12.46 -32.47
C HIS A 273 33.99 11.43 -31.51
N ASP A 274 32.70 11.60 -31.20
CA ASP A 274 31.94 10.61 -30.44
C ASP A 274 31.61 9.41 -31.36
N PRO A 275 31.99 8.19 -30.98
CA PRO A 275 31.80 7.01 -31.82
C PRO A 275 30.33 6.56 -31.91
N ARG A 276 29.43 7.10 -31.05
CA ARG A 276 28.02 6.72 -31.04
C ARG A 276 27.28 7.42 -32.18
N PRO A 277 26.26 6.77 -32.80
CA PRO A 277 25.39 7.45 -33.75
C PRO A 277 24.71 8.64 -33.09
N LEU A 278 24.86 9.84 -33.66
CA LEU A 278 24.43 11.11 -33.06
C LEU A 278 22.96 11.09 -32.60
N ASN A 279 22.06 10.62 -33.46
CA ASN A 279 20.62 10.53 -33.17
C ASN A 279 20.33 9.60 -31.99
N LEU A 280 20.97 8.43 -31.93
CA LEU A 280 20.76 7.47 -30.85
C LEU A 280 21.45 7.92 -29.54
N ALA A 281 22.58 8.62 -29.63
CA ALA A 281 23.24 9.22 -28.45
C ALA A 281 22.35 10.28 -27.80
N ILE A 282 21.71 11.14 -28.61
CA ILE A 282 20.74 12.11 -28.12
C ILE A 282 19.50 11.39 -27.58
N ALA A 283 18.89 10.48 -28.34
CA ALA A 283 17.67 9.79 -27.93
C ALA A 283 17.86 8.98 -26.64
N SER A 284 19.00 8.30 -26.47
CA SER A 284 19.30 7.53 -25.26
C SER A 284 19.40 8.41 -24.00
N GLU A 285 20.03 9.59 -24.12
CA GLU A 285 20.14 10.56 -23.04
C GLU A 285 18.80 11.23 -22.72
N LEU A 286 18.03 11.61 -23.74
CA LEU A 286 16.72 12.25 -23.52
C LEU A 286 15.68 11.28 -22.97
N LEU A 287 15.73 10.00 -23.35
CA LEU A 287 14.84 8.99 -22.78
C LEU A 287 15.11 8.79 -21.28
N ASP A 288 16.38 8.80 -20.86
CA ASP A 288 16.73 8.76 -19.43
C ASP A 288 16.10 9.95 -18.67
N HIS A 289 16.16 11.15 -19.25
CA HIS A 289 15.59 12.35 -18.63
C HIS A 289 14.06 12.29 -18.55
N LEU A 290 13.38 11.84 -19.61
CA LEU A 290 11.91 11.66 -19.63
C LEU A 290 11.45 10.69 -18.55
N VAL A 291 12.13 9.55 -18.45
CA VAL A 291 11.82 8.51 -17.48
C VAL A 291 12.05 9.01 -16.06
N ALA A 292 13.20 9.63 -15.79
CA ALA A 292 13.52 10.16 -14.47
C ALA A 292 12.57 11.29 -14.03
N GLY A 293 12.21 12.20 -14.95
CA GLY A 293 11.48 13.42 -14.63
C GLY A 293 10.00 13.23 -14.30
N HIS A 294 9.33 12.23 -14.87
CA HIS A 294 7.90 12.02 -14.62
C HIS A 294 7.63 11.21 -13.34
N GLU A 295 8.35 10.10 -13.14
CA GLU A 295 8.06 9.15 -12.06
C GLU A 295 8.48 9.75 -10.70
N THR A 296 9.70 10.30 -10.61
CA THR A 296 10.26 10.80 -9.34
C THR A 296 9.55 12.06 -8.82
N SER A 297 9.28 13.04 -9.69
CA SER A 297 8.49 14.23 -9.34
C SER A 297 7.05 13.83 -9.00
N GLY A 298 6.43 12.95 -9.80
CA GLY A 298 5.08 12.42 -9.56
C GLY A 298 4.89 11.79 -8.18
N ILE A 299 5.85 10.96 -7.75
CA ILE A 299 5.89 10.37 -6.40
C ILE A 299 5.97 11.46 -5.33
N THR A 300 6.86 12.44 -5.51
CA THR A 300 7.06 13.52 -4.53
C THR A 300 5.80 14.39 -4.39
N PHE A 301 5.17 14.75 -5.51
CA PHE A 301 3.90 15.46 -5.52
C PHE A 301 2.82 14.72 -4.74
N THR A 302 2.68 13.43 -5.02
CA THR A 302 1.66 12.57 -4.41
C THR A 302 1.83 12.49 -2.91
N TYR A 303 3.03 12.15 -2.41
CA TYR A 303 3.28 12.05 -0.98
C TYR A 303 3.19 13.39 -0.26
N MET A 304 3.70 14.47 -0.85
CA MET A 304 3.58 15.80 -0.23
C MET A 304 2.11 16.22 -0.13
N MET A 305 1.31 15.96 -1.16
CA MET A 305 -0.14 16.24 -1.11
C MET A 305 -0.86 15.34 -0.12
N TRP A 306 -0.52 14.05 -0.04
CA TRP A 306 -1.09 13.10 0.91
C TRP A 306 -0.82 13.52 2.37
N GLU A 307 0.43 13.86 2.69
CA GLU A 307 0.81 14.35 4.04
C GLU A 307 0.10 15.64 4.42
N LEU A 308 0.05 16.62 3.50
CA LEU A 308 -0.67 17.87 3.71
C LEU A 308 -2.18 17.65 3.88
N SER A 309 -2.78 16.71 3.13
CA SER A 309 -4.21 16.38 3.23
C SER A 309 -4.63 15.81 4.58
N ARG A 310 -3.66 15.27 5.34
CA ARG A 310 -3.85 14.78 6.72
C ARG A 310 -3.67 15.88 7.78
N GLN A 311 -3.17 17.06 7.39
CA GLN A 311 -2.79 18.14 8.31
C GLN A 311 -3.36 19.51 7.87
N PRO A 312 -4.66 19.76 8.09
CA PRO A 312 -5.32 21.00 7.66
C PRO A 312 -4.67 22.27 8.21
N GLN A 313 -4.12 22.23 9.44
CA GLN A 313 -3.41 23.37 10.03
C GLN A 313 -2.17 23.75 9.20
N LEU A 314 -1.37 22.76 8.78
CA LEU A 314 -0.19 23.01 7.96
C LEU A 314 -0.53 23.49 6.55
N GLN A 315 -1.66 23.05 5.98
CA GLN A 315 -2.15 23.64 4.72
C GLN A 315 -2.47 25.14 4.89
N ALA A 316 -3.09 25.52 6.01
CA ALA A 316 -3.41 26.92 6.30
C ALA A 316 -2.14 27.77 6.51
N GLU A 317 -1.15 27.25 7.22
CA GLU A 317 0.16 27.89 7.41
C GLU A 317 0.92 28.04 6.09
N LEU A 318 0.98 26.97 5.29
CA LEU A 318 1.57 27.01 3.96
C LEU A 318 0.88 28.07 3.09
N ARG A 319 -0.47 28.07 3.05
CA ARG A 319 -1.22 29.07 2.30
C ARG A 319 -0.90 30.50 2.75
N LYS A 320 -0.75 30.74 4.06
CA LYS A 320 -0.37 32.06 4.59
C LYS A 320 1.00 32.50 4.05
N GLU A 321 1.99 31.61 4.02
CA GLU A 321 3.29 31.89 3.42
C GLU A 321 3.18 32.14 1.91
N LEU A 322 2.44 31.29 1.17
CA LEU A 322 2.29 31.42 -0.28
C LEU A 322 1.61 32.73 -0.71
N LEU A 323 0.68 33.24 0.09
CA LEU A 323 -0.01 34.50 -0.18
C LEU A 323 0.88 35.74 0.01
N THR A 324 2.12 35.60 0.50
CA THR A 324 3.09 36.72 0.52
C THR A 324 3.80 36.93 -0.82
N LEU A 325 3.64 36.02 -1.78
CA LEU A 325 4.26 36.14 -3.09
C LEU A 325 3.63 37.28 -3.91
N SER A 326 4.48 38.00 -4.64
CA SER A 326 4.09 38.99 -5.63
C SER A 326 4.83 38.71 -6.95
N PRO A 327 4.11 38.56 -8.09
CA PRO A 327 2.65 38.53 -8.21
C PRO A 327 2.00 37.32 -7.50
N SER A 328 0.72 37.47 -7.18
CA SER A 328 -0.08 36.42 -6.51
C SER A 328 -0.26 35.20 -7.42
N LEU A 329 -0.20 34.00 -6.83
CA LEU A 329 -0.47 32.72 -7.50
C LEU A 329 -1.96 32.34 -7.51
N ARG A 330 -2.87 33.28 -7.20
CA ARG A 330 -4.31 33.04 -7.26
C ARG A 330 -4.77 32.92 -8.72
N TYR A 331 -5.49 31.84 -9.02
CA TYR A 331 -6.01 31.55 -10.34
C TYR A 331 -7.31 32.34 -10.57
N SER A 332 -7.33 33.18 -11.60
CA SER A 332 -8.47 34.06 -11.89
C SER A 332 -9.63 33.35 -12.61
N GLY A 333 -9.35 32.21 -13.27
CA GLY A 333 -10.33 31.41 -13.99
C GLY A 333 -10.95 32.06 -15.24
N THR A 334 -10.50 33.26 -15.63
CA THR A 334 -10.92 34.00 -16.85
C THR A 334 -9.73 34.24 -17.77
N ASP A 335 -9.96 34.73 -18.99
CA ASP A 335 -8.93 35.11 -20.00
C ASP A 335 -7.97 36.24 -19.55
N GLY A 336 -8.01 36.64 -18.25
CA GLY A 336 -7.05 37.57 -17.66
C GLY A 336 -5.67 36.95 -17.49
N GLU A 337 -4.64 37.80 -17.40
CA GLU A 337 -3.27 37.32 -17.15
C GLU A 337 -3.20 36.59 -15.80
N ASN A 338 -2.75 35.33 -15.83
CA ASN A 338 -2.39 34.55 -14.63
C ASN A 338 -0.86 34.59 -14.48
N PRO A 339 -0.30 35.62 -13.81
CA PRO A 339 1.14 35.72 -13.64
C PRO A 339 1.66 34.62 -12.72
N LEU A 340 2.90 34.17 -12.96
CA LEU A 340 3.64 33.33 -12.01
C LEU A 340 4.58 34.21 -11.21
N ALA A 341 4.70 33.93 -9.91
CA ALA A 341 5.77 34.49 -9.09
C ALA A 341 7.15 34.10 -9.66
N SER A 342 8.17 34.91 -9.37
CA SER A 342 9.51 34.59 -9.86
C SER A 342 9.99 33.25 -9.26
N PRO A 343 10.72 32.41 -10.03
CA PRO A 343 11.24 31.15 -9.51
C PRO A 343 12.11 31.31 -8.25
N SER A 344 12.86 32.42 -8.14
CA SER A 344 13.67 32.73 -6.97
C SER A 344 12.84 33.08 -5.74
N ALA A 345 11.69 33.76 -5.90
CA ALA A 345 10.80 34.08 -4.79
C ALA A 345 10.15 32.81 -4.22
N VAL A 346 9.65 31.91 -5.09
CA VAL A 346 9.08 30.63 -4.67
C VAL A 346 10.13 29.74 -3.99
N ASP A 347 11.34 29.70 -4.53
CA ASP A 347 12.42 28.88 -3.97
C ASP A 347 12.89 29.35 -2.58
N ALA A 348 12.76 30.64 -2.29
CA ALA A 348 13.15 31.27 -1.02
C ALA A 348 12.14 31.05 0.13
N LEU A 349 10.98 30.45 -0.14
CA LEU A 349 9.94 30.21 0.87
C LEU A 349 10.36 29.11 1.86
N PRO A 350 10.56 29.43 3.16
CA PRO A 350 11.14 28.50 4.11
C PRO A 350 10.22 27.32 4.48
N LEU A 351 8.92 27.54 4.69
CA LEU A 351 8.01 26.46 5.06
C LEU A 351 7.77 25.51 3.87
N LEU A 352 7.59 26.05 2.67
CA LEU A 352 7.53 25.24 1.45
C LEU A 352 8.81 24.41 1.23
N ASP A 353 10.01 25.01 1.38
CA ASP A 353 11.29 24.29 1.29
C ASP A 353 11.39 23.19 2.35
N ALA A 354 10.96 23.47 3.58
CA ALA A 354 10.92 22.51 4.67
C ALA A 354 10.00 21.31 4.37
N MET A 355 8.81 21.55 3.82
CA MET A 355 7.84 20.49 3.46
C MET A 355 8.34 19.62 2.30
N VAL A 356 8.95 20.24 1.27
CA VAL A 356 9.55 19.49 0.15
C VAL A 356 10.71 18.62 0.64
N ARG A 357 11.59 19.17 1.50
CA ARG A 357 12.69 18.40 2.09
C ARG A 357 12.19 17.26 2.96
N GLU A 358 11.18 17.51 3.78
CA GLU A 358 10.66 16.46 4.66
C GLU A 358 9.98 15.34 3.89
N THR A 359 9.28 15.68 2.80
CA THR A 359 8.70 14.68 1.88
C THR A 359 9.81 13.85 1.23
N LEU A 360 10.82 14.49 0.63
CA LEU A 360 11.95 13.78 0.00
C LEU A 360 12.78 12.98 1.01
N ARG A 361 12.79 13.39 2.29
CA ARG A 361 13.45 12.66 3.36
C ARG A 361 12.71 11.37 3.67
N LEU A 362 11.41 11.48 3.99
CA LEU A 362 10.62 10.34 4.48
C LEU A 362 10.21 9.40 3.34
N HIS A 363 9.71 9.98 2.25
CA HIS A 363 9.15 9.32 1.06
C HIS A 363 10.04 9.55 -0.17
N SER A 364 11.33 9.25 -0.03
CA SER A 364 12.31 9.43 -1.11
C SER A 364 11.90 8.60 -2.33
N PRO A 365 11.75 9.19 -3.54
CA PRO A 365 11.37 8.44 -4.74
C PRO A 365 12.39 7.37 -5.13
N ALA A 366 13.65 7.52 -4.74
CA ALA A 366 14.70 6.52 -4.93
C ALA A 366 15.31 6.12 -3.57
N PRO A 367 14.65 5.26 -2.78
CA PRO A 367 15.07 4.94 -1.42
C PRO A 367 16.21 3.89 -1.38
N ALA A 368 16.37 3.13 -2.45
CA ALA A 368 17.24 1.95 -2.54
C ALA A 368 18.75 2.26 -2.64
N GLN A 369 19.55 1.21 -2.80
CA GLN A 369 21.01 1.31 -2.89
C GLN A 369 21.49 2.05 -4.13
N LEU A 370 22.52 2.88 -3.99
CA LEU A 370 23.28 3.43 -5.12
C LEU A 370 24.68 2.78 -5.22
N PRO A 371 24.81 1.59 -5.83
CA PRO A 371 26.03 0.79 -5.72
C PRO A 371 27.25 1.41 -6.43
N ARG A 372 28.41 1.27 -5.81
CA ARG A 372 29.72 1.62 -6.34
C ARG A 372 30.67 0.43 -6.21
N VAL A 373 31.85 0.54 -6.80
CA VAL A 373 32.89 -0.48 -6.75
C VAL A 373 34.14 0.11 -6.11
N THR A 374 34.67 -0.57 -5.10
CA THR A 374 35.94 -0.18 -4.47
C THR A 374 37.08 -0.20 -5.50
N PRO A 375 37.96 0.83 -5.51
CA PRO A 375 39.06 0.90 -6.46
C PRO A 375 40.11 -0.19 -6.17
N THR A 376 40.76 -0.67 -7.23
CA THR A 376 41.92 -1.55 -7.11
C THR A 376 43.15 -0.72 -6.78
N THR A 377 43.64 -0.83 -5.54
CA THR A 377 44.83 -0.12 -5.04
C THR A 377 45.70 -1.10 -4.25
N GLU A 378 47.00 -0.80 -4.10
CA GLU A 378 47.94 -1.68 -3.37
C GLU A 378 47.56 -1.90 -1.89
N LYS A 379 46.95 -0.89 -1.25
CA LYS A 379 46.53 -0.93 0.16
C LYS A 379 45.05 -1.23 0.36
N GLY A 380 44.31 -1.48 -0.72
CA GLY A 380 42.86 -1.55 -0.67
C GLY A 380 42.19 -0.24 -0.25
N THR A 381 40.93 -0.35 0.17
CA THR A 381 40.10 0.75 0.66
C THR A 381 39.93 0.66 2.17
N SER A 382 39.92 1.82 2.85
CA SER A 382 39.57 1.92 4.28
C SER A 382 38.17 2.51 4.44
N LEU A 383 37.30 1.82 5.19
CA LEU A 383 35.96 2.30 5.54
C LEU A 383 35.67 1.97 7.00
N HIS A 384 35.32 2.98 7.81
CA HIS A 384 34.93 2.79 9.23
C HIS A 384 35.95 2.01 10.08
N GLY A 385 37.24 2.20 9.83
CA GLY A 385 38.31 1.50 10.56
C GLY A 385 38.56 0.06 10.08
N TYR A 386 37.85 -0.40 9.06
CA TYR A 386 38.16 -1.63 8.34
C TYR A 386 39.05 -1.29 7.16
N ASP A 387 40.31 -1.73 7.24
CA ASP A 387 41.34 -1.49 6.24
C ASP A 387 41.47 -2.66 5.24
N ASN A 388 42.22 -2.43 4.16
CA ASN A 388 42.54 -3.44 3.15
C ASN A 388 41.30 -4.06 2.47
N ILE A 389 40.18 -3.34 2.38
CA ILE A 389 39.02 -3.79 1.59
C ILE A 389 39.47 -3.89 0.13
N PRO A 390 39.40 -5.08 -0.49
CA PRO A 390 39.96 -5.28 -1.82
C PRO A 390 39.20 -4.49 -2.88
N GLY A 391 39.85 -4.22 -4.01
CA GLY A 391 39.19 -3.67 -5.20
C GLY A 391 38.14 -4.63 -5.76
N GLY A 392 37.11 -4.09 -6.41
CA GLY A 392 36.04 -4.89 -7.00
C GLY A 392 34.92 -5.31 -6.03
N VAL A 393 34.87 -4.74 -4.81
CA VAL A 393 33.79 -4.97 -3.85
C VAL A 393 32.64 -3.99 -4.13
N ARG A 394 31.41 -4.50 -4.23
CA ARG A 394 30.20 -3.68 -4.34
C ARG A 394 29.95 -2.99 -3.00
N VAL A 395 29.88 -1.66 -3.00
CA VAL A 395 29.64 -0.86 -1.80
C VAL A 395 28.55 0.16 -2.05
N SER A 396 27.58 0.26 -1.13
CA SER A 396 26.38 1.08 -1.33
C SER A 396 25.96 1.82 -0.06
N SER A 397 25.30 2.95 -0.22
CA SER A 397 24.44 3.59 0.77
C SER A 397 23.02 3.69 0.23
N THR A 398 22.03 3.82 1.12
CA THR A 398 20.61 3.97 0.77
C THR A 398 20.08 5.29 1.32
N ALA A 399 19.29 6.02 0.53
CA ALA A 399 18.65 7.24 1.03
C ALA A 399 17.72 6.92 2.21
N TYR A 400 17.00 5.79 2.15
CA TYR A 400 16.10 5.36 3.22
C TYR A 400 16.77 5.28 4.59
N SER A 401 17.95 4.62 4.67
CA SER A 401 18.65 4.45 5.95
C SER A 401 19.31 5.73 6.43
N LEU A 402 19.91 6.53 5.53
CA LEU A 402 20.57 7.79 5.88
C LEU A 402 19.57 8.80 6.45
N HIS A 403 18.37 8.85 5.86
CA HIS A 403 17.27 9.71 6.27
C HIS A 403 16.59 9.28 7.58
N ARG A 404 16.95 8.10 8.11
CA ARG A 404 16.41 7.53 9.35
C ARG A 404 17.46 7.31 10.44
N ILE A 405 18.62 7.97 10.33
CA ILE A 405 19.61 8.07 11.41
C ILE A 405 19.02 8.96 12.52
N SER A 406 18.59 8.35 13.62
CA SER A 406 17.81 9.01 14.67
C SER A 406 18.56 10.15 15.38
N GLU A 407 19.89 10.07 15.42
CA GLU A 407 20.78 11.08 15.99
C GLU A 407 20.75 12.38 15.18
N VAL A 408 20.49 12.27 13.86
CA VAL A 408 20.47 13.36 12.88
C VAL A 408 19.03 13.83 12.64
N TYR A 409 18.09 12.88 12.52
CA TYR A 409 16.67 13.14 12.32
C TYR A 409 15.87 12.54 13.50
N PRO A 410 15.66 13.28 14.60
CA PRO A 410 14.85 12.81 15.72
C PRO A 410 13.43 12.49 15.28
N ARG A 411 12.82 11.42 15.82
CA ARG A 411 11.54 10.87 15.32
C ARG A 411 11.59 10.67 13.79
N PRO A 412 12.51 9.82 13.28
CA PRO A 412 12.83 9.74 11.86
C PRO A 412 11.70 9.18 10.98
N LEU A 413 10.71 8.51 11.59
CA LEU A 413 9.58 7.93 10.87
C LEU A 413 8.40 8.90 10.72
N GLU A 414 8.41 10.04 11.43
CA GLU A 414 7.35 11.05 11.35
C GLU A 414 7.67 12.10 10.27
N TRP A 415 6.64 12.52 9.52
CA TRP A 415 6.73 13.65 8.60
C TRP A 415 6.57 14.96 9.37
N LEU A 416 7.70 15.61 9.67
CA LEU A 416 7.75 16.83 10.50
C LEU A 416 8.53 17.96 9.80
N PRO A 417 7.89 18.78 8.93
CA PRO A 417 8.57 19.88 8.23
C PRO A 417 9.28 20.87 9.16
N GLN A 418 8.72 21.11 10.36
CA GLN A 418 9.25 22.05 11.36
C GLN A 418 10.71 21.74 11.74
N ARG A 419 11.15 20.47 11.62
CA ARG A 419 12.54 20.09 11.89
C ARG A 419 13.55 20.87 11.04
N TRP A 420 13.17 21.30 9.84
CA TRP A 420 14.05 22.05 8.94
C TRP A 420 14.12 23.54 9.29
N LEU A 421 13.15 24.04 10.05
CA LEU A 421 13.05 25.42 10.51
C LEU A 421 13.72 25.60 11.87
N GLU A 422 13.62 24.58 12.74
CA GLU A 422 13.99 24.65 14.16
C GLU A 422 15.30 23.92 14.51
N ALA A 423 16.02 23.39 13.52
CA ALA A 423 17.18 22.49 13.76
C ALA A 423 18.38 23.10 14.48
N GLY A 424 18.49 24.43 14.59
CA GLY A 424 19.67 25.10 15.16
C GLY A 424 20.97 24.57 14.53
N ASP A 425 21.94 24.19 15.37
CA ASP A 425 23.25 23.68 14.91
C ASP A 425 23.17 22.34 14.16
N LYS A 426 22.12 21.53 14.39
CA LYS A 426 21.96 20.21 13.73
C LYS A 426 21.62 20.31 12.25
N ILE A 427 21.19 21.48 11.78
CA ILE A 427 20.79 21.70 10.37
C ILE A 427 21.90 21.33 9.40
N HIS A 428 23.15 21.55 9.83
CA HIS A 428 24.32 21.33 9.01
C HIS A 428 24.49 19.82 8.72
N ASP A 429 24.33 18.95 9.71
CA ASP A 429 24.45 17.50 9.53
C ASP A 429 23.23 16.90 8.82
N MET A 430 22.02 17.42 9.13
CA MET A 430 20.80 17.08 8.39
C MET A 430 20.94 17.39 6.91
N ARG A 431 21.58 18.51 6.53
CA ARG A 431 21.82 18.84 5.11
C ARG A 431 22.87 17.97 4.46
N ARG A 432 23.90 17.52 5.20
CA ARG A 432 24.91 16.58 4.66
C ARG A 432 24.35 15.18 4.42
N LEU A 433 23.37 14.76 5.22
CA LEU A 433 22.71 13.45 5.10
C LEU A 433 21.42 13.49 4.31
N PHE A 434 20.94 14.68 3.92
CA PHE A 434 19.85 14.84 2.97
C PHE A 434 20.31 14.39 1.60
N TRP A 435 19.94 13.18 1.23
CA TRP A 435 20.51 12.43 0.11
C TRP A 435 19.48 11.89 -0.91
N PRO A 436 18.33 12.53 -1.18
CA PRO A 436 17.40 12.05 -2.21
C PRO A 436 17.95 12.18 -3.63
N PHE A 437 18.96 13.03 -3.84
CA PHE A 437 19.58 13.30 -5.14
C PHE A 437 20.97 12.65 -5.30
N GLY A 438 21.39 11.83 -4.33
CA GLY A 438 22.74 11.31 -4.25
C GLY A 438 23.79 12.40 -3.96
N SER A 439 25.07 12.08 -4.20
CA SER A 439 26.18 13.03 -3.97
C SER A 439 27.38 12.79 -4.88
N GLY A 440 28.35 13.70 -4.84
CA GLY A 440 29.58 13.63 -5.64
C GLY A 440 29.35 13.94 -7.12
N GLY A 441 30.33 13.57 -7.97
CA GLY A 441 30.27 13.82 -9.42
C GLY A 441 29.06 13.18 -10.12
N ARG A 442 28.47 12.15 -9.50
CA ARG A 442 27.30 11.39 -9.99
C ARG A 442 25.95 11.84 -9.37
N MET A 443 25.92 12.94 -8.62
CA MET A 443 24.67 13.53 -8.12
C MET A 443 23.70 13.83 -9.28
N CYS A 444 22.40 13.67 -9.02
CA CYS A 444 21.29 13.92 -9.94
C CYS A 444 21.47 15.25 -10.70
N LEU A 445 21.49 15.16 -12.04
CA LEU A 445 21.61 16.31 -12.92
C LEU A 445 20.38 17.22 -12.82
N GLY A 446 19.18 16.63 -12.76
CA GLY A 446 17.90 17.34 -12.75
C GLY A 446 17.44 17.88 -11.39
N SER A 447 18.26 17.80 -10.33
CA SER A 447 17.84 18.15 -8.96
C SER A 447 17.24 19.56 -8.82
N ASN A 448 17.87 20.58 -9.41
CA ASN A 448 17.34 21.95 -9.37
C ASN A 448 16.05 22.10 -10.20
N PHE A 449 15.95 21.39 -11.34
CA PHE A 449 14.77 21.40 -12.19
C PHE A 449 13.57 20.79 -11.45
N ALA A 450 13.76 19.60 -10.86
CA ALA A 450 12.73 18.93 -10.06
C ALA A 450 12.29 19.77 -8.86
N LEU A 451 13.22 20.36 -8.09
CA LEU A 451 12.86 21.20 -6.94
C LEU A 451 12.08 22.45 -7.36
N GLN A 452 12.45 23.10 -8.47
CA GLN A 452 11.74 24.27 -8.99
C GLN A 452 10.32 23.89 -9.44
N GLU A 453 10.18 22.80 -10.18
CA GLU A 453 8.88 22.26 -10.61
C GLU A 453 8.00 21.90 -9.41
N ILE A 454 8.55 21.12 -8.47
CA ILE A 454 7.81 20.63 -7.31
C ILE A 454 7.28 21.79 -6.47
N LYS A 455 8.17 22.73 -6.13
CA LYS A 455 7.80 23.91 -5.34
C LYS A 455 6.74 24.75 -6.06
N LEU A 456 6.88 24.97 -7.37
CA LEU A 456 5.97 25.82 -8.11
C LEU A 456 4.56 25.22 -8.21
N VAL A 457 4.45 23.94 -8.57
CA VAL A 457 3.15 23.24 -8.66
C VAL A 457 2.45 23.23 -7.30
N MET A 458 3.18 22.87 -6.23
CA MET A 458 2.61 22.84 -4.88
C MET A 458 2.22 24.24 -4.38
N ALA A 459 3.04 25.25 -4.67
CA ALA A 459 2.72 26.64 -4.38
C ALA A 459 1.43 27.09 -5.07
N VAL A 460 1.24 26.73 -6.34
CA VAL A 460 0.02 27.09 -7.07
C VAL A 460 -1.21 26.35 -6.53
N VAL A 461 -1.11 25.05 -6.30
CA VAL A 461 -2.24 24.25 -5.78
C VAL A 461 -2.70 24.79 -4.42
N TYR A 462 -1.79 24.92 -3.45
CA TYR A 462 -2.16 25.31 -2.08
C TYR A 462 -2.43 26.81 -1.91
N SER A 463 -1.98 27.65 -2.86
CA SER A 463 -2.47 29.03 -2.96
C SER A 463 -3.96 29.08 -3.27
N ASN A 464 -4.52 28.09 -3.97
CA ASN A 464 -5.88 28.14 -4.50
C ASN A 464 -6.85 27.20 -3.77
N TYR A 465 -6.41 26.01 -3.37
CA TYR A 465 -7.27 24.95 -2.86
C TYR A 465 -6.75 24.34 -1.56
N THR A 466 -7.68 23.77 -0.79
CA THR A 466 -7.42 22.86 0.33
C THR A 466 -7.69 21.44 -0.18
N THR A 467 -6.93 20.46 0.28
CA THR A 467 -7.10 19.06 -0.12
C THR A 467 -7.45 18.18 1.09
N SER A 468 -8.20 17.10 0.83
CA SER A 468 -8.52 16.06 1.80
C SER A 468 -8.45 14.69 1.12
N ILE A 469 -8.14 13.64 1.89
CA ILE A 469 -8.16 12.27 1.39
C ILE A 469 -9.62 11.80 1.38
N VAL A 470 -10.08 11.33 0.21
CA VAL A 470 -11.38 10.64 0.09
C VAL A 470 -11.16 9.15 0.27
N ASP A 471 -10.18 8.61 -0.44
CA ASP A 471 -9.71 7.24 -0.35
C ASP A 471 -8.23 7.23 -0.77
N ASP A 472 -7.39 6.56 0.01
CA ASP A 472 -5.99 6.34 -0.32
C ASP A 472 -5.65 4.85 -0.51
N ASP A 473 -6.65 3.97 -0.44
CA ASP A 473 -6.52 2.52 -0.55
C ASP A 473 -5.45 1.90 0.38
N GLY A 474 -5.17 2.54 1.53
CA GLY A 474 -4.09 2.11 2.41
C GLY A 474 -2.71 2.27 1.77
N ILE A 475 -2.47 3.43 1.16
CA ILE A 475 -1.22 3.80 0.50
C ILE A 475 0.00 3.50 1.37
N GLU A 476 0.92 2.70 0.82
CA GLU A 476 2.25 2.46 1.39
C GLU A 476 3.32 2.74 0.34
N GLN A 477 4.51 3.15 0.79
CA GLN A 477 5.66 3.24 -0.10
C GLN A 477 6.18 1.84 -0.41
N ASP A 478 6.34 1.50 -1.69
CA ASP A 478 7.13 0.32 -2.02
C ASP A 478 8.63 0.55 -1.72
N TYR A 479 9.46 -0.48 -1.94
CA TYR A 479 10.90 -0.39 -1.70
C TYR A 479 11.74 -0.83 -2.90
N ALA A 480 11.22 -0.65 -4.10
CA ALA A 480 11.95 -0.83 -5.35
C ALA A 480 12.99 0.28 -5.57
N PHE A 481 13.73 0.21 -6.69
CA PHE A 481 14.75 1.21 -7.00
C PHE A 481 14.15 2.62 -7.15
N ILE A 482 13.02 2.71 -7.87
CA ILE A 482 12.09 3.84 -7.82
C ILE A 482 10.86 3.36 -7.07
N ALA A 483 10.49 4.08 -6.01
CA ALA A 483 9.49 3.63 -5.06
C ALA A 483 8.15 4.33 -5.24
N LEU A 484 7.24 3.65 -5.92
CA LEU A 484 5.88 4.12 -6.16
C LEU A 484 5.02 3.94 -4.90
N PRO A 485 3.95 4.73 -4.77
CA PRO A 485 2.83 4.37 -3.92
C PRO A 485 2.23 3.04 -4.39
N HIS A 486 2.15 2.07 -3.48
CA HIS A 486 1.51 0.78 -3.73
C HIS A 486 0.39 0.53 -2.74
N ARG A 487 -0.55 -0.31 -3.15
CA ARG A 487 -1.64 -0.80 -2.30
C ARG A 487 -1.20 -2.09 -1.60
N ILE A 488 -1.74 -2.35 -0.42
CA ILE A 488 -1.73 -3.70 0.16
C ILE A 488 -2.64 -4.58 -0.69
N ILE A 489 -2.09 -5.16 -1.76
CA ILE A 489 -2.72 -6.32 -2.40
C ILE A 489 -2.30 -7.53 -1.55
N LEU A 490 -3.28 -8.27 -1.04
CA LEU A 490 -3.11 -9.57 -0.36
C LEU A 490 -2.59 -10.65 -1.35
N THR A 491 -1.59 -10.34 -2.18
CA THR A 491 -1.02 -11.21 -3.21
C THR A 491 -0.38 -12.46 -2.62
N ALA A 492 0.13 -12.37 -1.38
CA ALA A 492 0.66 -13.52 -0.66
C ALA A 492 -0.43 -14.57 -0.36
N PHE A 493 -1.69 -14.17 -0.18
CA PHE A 493 -2.82 -15.08 0.02
C PHE A 493 -3.24 -15.77 -1.29
N LEU A 494 -3.17 -15.05 -2.42
CA LEU A 494 -3.54 -15.55 -3.74
C LEU A 494 -2.51 -16.54 -4.32
N VAL A 495 -1.21 -16.33 -4.08
CA VAL A 495 -0.15 -17.27 -4.51
C VAL A 495 -0.19 -18.56 -3.68
N LEU A 496 -0.46 -18.47 -2.38
CA LEU A 496 -0.64 -19.65 -1.53
C LEU A 496 -1.86 -20.46 -1.95
N LEU A 497 -2.99 -19.80 -2.26
CA LEU A 497 -4.19 -20.43 -2.80
C LEU A 497 -3.95 -21.09 -4.17
N GLY A 498 -3.17 -20.46 -5.05
CA GLY A 498 -2.80 -21.01 -6.36
C GLY A 498 -1.93 -22.27 -6.29
N ILE A 499 -0.95 -22.32 -5.38
CA ILE A 499 -0.11 -23.50 -5.16
C ILE A 499 -0.93 -24.63 -4.51
N THR A 500 -1.83 -24.30 -3.60
CA THR A 500 -2.73 -25.26 -2.96
C THR A 500 -3.72 -25.85 -3.98
N ALA A 501 -4.24 -25.04 -4.91
CA ALA A 501 -5.08 -25.48 -6.01
C ALA A 501 -4.34 -26.41 -7.00
N LEU A 502 -3.07 -26.16 -7.29
CA LEU A 502 -2.23 -27.02 -8.14
C LEU A 502 -1.94 -28.39 -7.52
N VAL A 503 -1.79 -28.46 -6.20
CA VAL A 503 -1.61 -29.73 -5.47
C VAL A 503 -2.93 -30.51 -5.35
N ILE A 504 -4.07 -29.82 -5.29
CA ILE A 504 -5.41 -30.44 -5.18
C ILE A 504 -5.93 -30.91 -6.55
N HIS A 505 -5.65 -30.20 -7.65
CA HIS A 505 -6.17 -30.52 -8.99
C HIS A 505 -5.39 -31.56 -9.80
N GLY A 506 -4.27 -32.06 -9.29
CA GLY A 506 -3.58 -33.23 -9.87
C GLY A 506 -4.39 -34.55 -9.83
N SER A 507 -5.60 -34.53 -9.25
CA SER A 507 -6.31 -35.75 -8.83
C SER A 507 -7.47 -36.22 -9.73
N ASN A 508 -7.98 -35.43 -10.69
CA ASN A 508 -9.28 -35.71 -11.35
C ASN A 508 -9.31 -35.73 -12.90
N ALA A 509 -8.24 -36.19 -13.56
CA ALA A 509 -8.20 -36.38 -15.01
C ALA A 509 -9.31 -37.30 -15.58
N LYS A 510 -9.91 -38.18 -14.76
CA LYS A 510 -10.94 -39.14 -15.18
C LYS A 510 -12.33 -38.55 -15.45
N GLN A 511 -12.66 -37.39 -14.90
CA GLN A 511 -14.00 -36.79 -15.11
C GLN A 511 -14.14 -36.15 -16.50
N PHE A 512 -13.08 -35.52 -17.02
CA PHE A 512 -13.08 -34.90 -18.35
C PHE A 512 -13.29 -35.93 -19.48
N GLU A 513 -12.67 -37.11 -19.35
CA GLU A 513 -12.84 -38.22 -20.29
C GLU A 513 -14.30 -38.70 -20.39
N HIS A 514 -15.10 -38.53 -19.33
CA HIS A 514 -16.50 -38.97 -19.29
C HIS A 514 -17.44 -38.06 -20.11
N TRP A 515 -17.19 -36.75 -20.11
CA TRP A 515 -18.03 -35.75 -20.77
C TRP A 515 -17.56 -35.39 -22.18
N TYR A 516 -16.29 -35.68 -22.50
CA TYR A 516 -15.69 -35.39 -23.81
C TYR A 516 -16.53 -35.89 -25.00
N PRO A 517 -17.13 -37.10 -25.01
CA PRO A 517 -17.95 -37.54 -26.13
C PRO A 517 -19.18 -36.66 -26.42
N PHE A 518 -19.77 -36.03 -25.40
CA PHE A 518 -20.96 -35.18 -25.55
C PHE A 518 -20.60 -33.81 -26.16
N TYR A 519 -19.46 -33.24 -25.75
CA TYR A 519 -18.99 -31.95 -26.27
C TYR A 519 -18.13 -32.07 -27.53
N ARG A 520 -17.64 -33.28 -27.85
CA ARG A 520 -16.76 -33.51 -29.00
C ARG A 520 -17.35 -32.98 -30.30
N PHE A 521 -18.60 -33.29 -30.61
CA PHE A 521 -19.24 -32.79 -31.83
C PHE A 521 -19.29 -31.25 -31.86
N THR A 522 -19.65 -30.62 -30.75
CA THR A 522 -19.73 -29.15 -30.66
C THR A 522 -18.36 -28.48 -30.73
N LEU A 523 -17.33 -29.11 -30.17
CA LEU A 523 -15.98 -28.56 -30.05
C LEU A 523 -15.12 -28.81 -31.29
N THR A 524 -15.29 -29.97 -31.95
CA THR A 524 -14.42 -30.41 -33.05
C THR A 524 -15.14 -30.58 -34.37
N GLY A 525 -16.48 -30.57 -34.38
CA GLY A 525 -17.28 -30.87 -35.58
C GLY A 525 -17.27 -32.34 -36.01
N GLU A 526 -16.60 -33.22 -35.25
CA GLU A 526 -16.47 -34.65 -35.56
C GLU A 526 -17.44 -35.51 -34.73
N GLY A 527 -18.11 -36.45 -35.38
CA GLY A 527 -19.03 -37.42 -34.75
C GLY A 527 -20.51 -37.17 -35.07
N GLU A 528 -21.41 -38.07 -34.63
CA GLU A 528 -22.86 -37.84 -34.74
C GLU A 528 -23.40 -37.10 -33.52
N ALA A 529 -23.95 -35.91 -33.75
CA ALA A 529 -24.60 -35.13 -32.70
C ALA A 529 -25.87 -35.83 -32.19
N PRO A 530 -26.14 -35.82 -30.86
CA PRO A 530 -27.43 -36.22 -30.31
C PRO A 530 -28.57 -35.47 -31.01
N ALA A 531 -29.69 -36.15 -31.28
CA ALA A 531 -30.81 -35.58 -32.04
C ALA A 531 -31.34 -34.26 -31.43
N CYS A 532 -31.33 -34.14 -30.10
CA CYS A 532 -31.73 -32.94 -29.39
C CYS A 532 -30.76 -31.76 -29.56
N LEU A 533 -29.48 -32.02 -29.84
CA LEU A 533 -28.48 -30.98 -30.10
C LEU A 533 -28.67 -30.34 -31.48
N LYS A 534 -29.18 -31.10 -32.46
CA LYS A 534 -29.58 -30.57 -33.78
C LYS A 534 -30.76 -29.59 -33.68
N ASN A 535 -31.69 -29.84 -32.75
CA ASN A 535 -32.79 -28.90 -32.47
C ASN A 535 -32.28 -27.62 -31.79
N TYR A 536 -31.33 -27.74 -30.85
CA TYR A 536 -30.65 -26.58 -30.27
C TYR A 536 -29.98 -25.72 -31.35
N THR A 537 -29.21 -26.31 -32.29
CA THR A 537 -28.55 -25.55 -33.35
C THR A 537 -29.55 -24.76 -34.21
N ARG A 538 -30.70 -25.36 -34.58
CA ARG A 538 -31.76 -24.65 -35.31
C ARG A 538 -32.41 -23.52 -34.51
N GLU A 539 -32.56 -23.69 -33.20
CA GLU A 539 -33.13 -22.65 -32.33
C GLU A 539 -32.15 -21.50 -32.09
N VAL A 540 -30.85 -21.78 -32.00
CA VAL A 540 -29.80 -20.77 -31.97
C VAL A 540 -29.84 -19.89 -33.23
N GLU A 541 -29.98 -20.50 -34.41
CA GLU A 541 -30.09 -19.76 -35.68
C GLU A 541 -31.35 -18.89 -35.74
N LYS A 542 -32.45 -19.33 -35.13
CA LYS A 542 -33.76 -18.65 -35.22
C LYS A 542 -33.97 -17.58 -34.15
N PHE A 543 -33.54 -17.82 -32.91
CA PHE A 543 -33.85 -16.96 -31.76
C PHE A 543 -32.60 -16.38 -31.09
N GLY A 544 -31.41 -16.84 -31.48
CA GLY A 544 -30.15 -16.50 -30.84
C GLY A 544 -29.82 -17.42 -29.66
N PRO A 545 -28.53 -17.53 -29.30
CA PRO A 545 -28.05 -18.48 -28.29
C PRO A 545 -28.44 -18.12 -26.86
N GLN A 546 -28.82 -16.87 -26.60
CA GLN A 546 -29.17 -16.36 -25.27
C GLN A 546 -30.69 -16.36 -25.02
N HIS A 547 -31.49 -16.77 -26.00
CA HIS A 547 -32.94 -16.79 -25.87
C HIS A 547 -33.37 -17.96 -24.97
N SER A 548 -34.33 -17.71 -24.07
CA SER A 548 -34.73 -18.65 -23.02
C SER A 548 -35.16 -20.02 -23.57
N MET A 549 -35.83 -20.05 -24.73
CA MET A 549 -36.22 -21.29 -25.41
C MET A 549 -35.00 -22.11 -25.83
N THR A 550 -34.01 -21.45 -26.44
CA THR A 550 -32.76 -22.06 -26.90
C THR A 550 -31.96 -22.63 -25.73
N CYS A 551 -31.88 -21.89 -24.63
CA CYS A 551 -31.22 -22.36 -23.39
C CYS A 551 -31.95 -23.56 -22.79
N LYS A 552 -33.29 -23.53 -22.76
CA LYS A 552 -34.11 -24.63 -22.22
C LYS A 552 -33.93 -25.91 -23.04
N THR A 553 -33.86 -25.82 -24.37
CA THR A 553 -33.65 -26.98 -25.25
C THR A 553 -32.28 -27.61 -25.04
N LEU A 554 -31.22 -26.81 -24.87
CA LEU A 554 -29.88 -27.30 -24.56
C LEU A 554 -29.85 -28.05 -23.21
N VAL A 555 -30.34 -27.41 -22.15
CA VAL A 555 -30.34 -27.99 -20.80
C VAL A 555 -31.15 -29.28 -20.75
N THR A 556 -32.31 -29.30 -21.41
CA THR A 556 -33.16 -30.50 -21.49
C THR A 556 -32.46 -31.62 -22.25
N CYS A 557 -31.72 -31.31 -23.33
CA CYS A 557 -30.96 -32.29 -24.11
C CYS A 557 -29.86 -32.96 -23.27
N ILE A 558 -29.11 -32.17 -22.49
CA ILE A 558 -28.04 -32.69 -21.61
C ILE A 558 -28.66 -33.51 -20.47
N TYR A 559 -29.73 -33.02 -19.83
CA TYR A 559 -30.34 -33.67 -18.67
C TYR A 559 -31.08 -34.97 -19.01
N SER A 560 -31.67 -35.07 -20.20
CA SER A 560 -32.41 -36.27 -20.63
C SER A 560 -31.50 -37.42 -21.09
N ASN A 561 -30.26 -37.12 -21.48
CA ASN A 561 -29.31 -38.12 -22.01
C ASN A 561 -28.21 -38.52 -21.01
N THR A 562 -28.32 -38.09 -19.76
CA THR A 562 -27.37 -38.39 -18.67
C THR A 562 -27.97 -39.41 -17.70
N LYS A 563 -27.14 -40.27 -17.09
CA LYS A 563 -27.60 -41.29 -16.13
C LYS A 563 -27.89 -40.63 -14.78
N GLU A 564 -28.80 -41.19 -13.98
CA GLU A 564 -29.23 -40.56 -12.71
C GLU A 564 -28.09 -40.27 -11.73
N ILE A 565 -27.11 -41.16 -11.62
CA ILE A 565 -25.97 -40.97 -10.71
C ILE A 565 -25.13 -39.75 -11.12
N ASP A 566 -25.06 -39.46 -12.42
CA ASP A 566 -24.34 -38.33 -12.99
C ASP A 566 -25.15 -37.02 -12.94
N LYS A 567 -26.48 -37.09 -12.75
CA LYS A 567 -27.35 -35.90 -12.60
C LYS A 567 -27.15 -35.23 -11.24
N ALA A 568 -26.79 -35.99 -10.21
CA ALA A 568 -26.41 -35.47 -8.90
C ALA A 568 -25.07 -34.70 -8.97
N ASP A 569 -24.11 -35.21 -9.74
CA ASP A 569 -22.84 -34.52 -10.00
C ASP A 569 -23.04 -33.29 -10.91
N MET A 570 -23.92 -33.39 -11.92
CA MET A 570 -24.24 -32.27 -12.80
C MET A 570 -24.99 -31.13 -12.12
N SER A 571 -25.86 -31.40 -11.14
CA SER A 571 -26.55 -30.34 -10.39
C SER A 571 -25.57 -29.49 -9.57
N SER A 572 -24.44 -30.08 -9.18
CA SER A 572 -23.30 -29.39 -8.56
C SER A 572 -22.46 -28.58 -9.58
N ALA A 573 -22.46 -28.96 -10.86
CA ALA A 573 -21.68 -28.35 -11.94
C ALA A 573 -22.46 -27.37 -12.85
N LEU A 574 -23.81 -27.39 -12.84
CA LEU A 574 -24.65 -26.69 -13.81
C LEU A 574 -24.57 -25.14 -13.71
N VAL A 575 -24.18 -24.60 -12.56
CA VAL A 575 -23.95 -23.16 -12.40
C VAL A 575 -22.71 -22.71 -13.18
N LEU A 576 -21.78 -23.62 -13.48
CA LEU A 576 -20.41 -23.27 -13.88
C LEU A 576 -19.99 -23.72 -15.27
N LEU A 577 -20.76 -24.62 -15.89
CA LEU A 577 -20.54 -25.01 -17.30
C LEU A 577 -21.54 -24.39 -18.29
N GLY A 578 -22.57 -23.67 -17.81
CA GLY A 578 -23.59 -23.08 -18.68
C GLY A 578 -23.21 -21.77 -19.39
N LEU A 579 -22.26 -21.00 -18.84
CA LEU A 579 -21.90 -19.65 -19.36
C LEU A 579 -20.44 -19.54 -19.84
N ALA A 580 -19.53 -20.35 -19.29
CA ALA A 580 -18.10 -20.26 -19.60
C ALA A 580 -17.76 -20.60 -21.08
N PRO A 581 -18.36 -21.61 -21.73
CA PRO A 581 -18.01 -21.94 -23.13
C PRO A 581 -18.46 -20.86 -24.12
N THR A 582 -19.60 -20.21 -23.86
CA THR A 582 -20.17 -19.16 -24.72
C THR A 582 -19.35 -17.87 -24.64
N VAL A 583 -18.79 -17.54 -23.47
CA VAL A 583 -17.89 -16.39 -23.29
C VAL A 583 -16.50 -16.68 -23.88
N LEU A 584 -15.96 -17.88 -23.67
CA LEU A 584 -14.65 -18.27 -24.20
C LEU A 584 -14.62 -18.46 -25.72
N GLY A 585 -15.75 -18.81 -26.33
CA GLY A 585 -15.90 -18.92 -27.79
C GLY A 585 -15.95 -17.59 -28.53
N GLN A 586 -16.25 -16.48 -27.84
CA GLN A 586 -16.32 -15.14 -28.45
C GLN A 586 -15.00 -14.34 -28.37
N ILE A 587 -14.02 -14.76 -27.57
CA ILE A 587 -12.83 -13.95 -27.19
C ILE A 587 -11.59 -14.26 -28.07
N GLY A 588 -11.81 -14.91 -29.20
CA GLY A 588 -10.78 -15.17 -30.19
C GLY A 588 -9.86 -16.36 -29.84
N PRO A 589 -9.13 -16.89 -30.83
CA PRO A 589 -8.59 -18.24 -30.77
C PRO A 589 -7.27 -18.39 -29.99
N THR A 590 -6.63 -17.29 -29.56
CA THR A 590 -5.26 -17.33 -29.04
C THR A 590 -5.19 -17.23 -27.51
N ILE A 591 -4.19 -17.90 -26.92
CA ILE A 591 -3.85 -17.84 -25.49
C ILE A 591 -3.53 -16.41 -25.05
N HIS A 592 -2.97 -15.59 -25.94
CA HIS A 592 -2.65 -14.19 -25.70
C HIS A 592 -3.89 -13.34 -25.39
N ASN A 593 -4.97 -13.50 -26.16
CA ASN A 593 -6.22 -12.76 -25.95
C ASN A 593 -6.91 -13.13 -24.62
N LYS A 594 -6.76 -14.40 -24.20
CA LYS A 594 -7.31 -14.91 -22.94
C LYS A 594 -6.49 -14.48 -21.72
N ALA A 595 -5.17 -14.31 -21.88
CA ALA A 595 -4.28 -13.82 -20.82
C ALA A 595 -4.48 -12.33 -20.53
N GLN A 596 -4.74 -11.49 -21.54
CA GLN A 596 -5.00 -10.06 -21.34
C GLN A 596 -6.28 -9.78 -20.54
N LEU A 597 -7.33 -10.60 -20.68
CA LEU A 597 -8.57 -10.42 -19.89
C LEU A 597 -8.37 -10.73 -18.40
N CYS A 598 -7.57 -11.75 -18.06
CA CYS A 598 -7.23 -12.07 -16.67
C CYS A 598 -6.37 -10.97 -16.01
N PHE A 599 -5.63 -10.21 -16.83
CA PHE A 599 -4.80 -9.10 -16.39
C PHE A 599 -5.62 -7.81 -16.20
N HIS A 600 -6.58 -7.53 -17.09
CA HIS A 600 -7.39 -6.29 -17.05
C HIS A 600 -8.65 -6.37 -16.17
N TYR A 601 -9.22 -7.56 -15.97
CA TYR A 601 -10.40 -7.76 -15.12
C TYR A 601 -10.16 -8.93 -14.17
N PRO A 602 -9.41 -8.70 -13.07
CA PRO A 602 -8.94 -9.77 -12.19
C PRO A 602 -10.08 -10.57 -11.57
N ILE A 603 -11.21 -9.93 -11.29
CA ILE A 603 -12.43 -10.57 -10.75
C ILE A 603 -13.12 -11.41 -11.82
N LEU A 604 -13.15 -11.00 -13.09
CA LEU A 604 -13.75 -11.79 -14.17
C LEU A 604 -12.85 -12.98 -14.56
N GLY A 605 -11.53 -12.80 -14.52
CA GLY A 605 -10.55 -13.89 -14.63
C GLY A 605 -10.63 -14.87 -13.46
N LEU A 606 -10.81 -14.35 -12.24
CA LEU A 606 -11.08 -15.13 -11.04
C LEU A 606 -12.42 -15.88 -11.16
N LEU A 607 -13.50 -15.27 -11.66
CA LEU A 607 -14.79 -15.94 -11.88
C LEU A 607 -14.74 -17.02 -12.97
N CYS A 608 -13.91 -16.85 -14.01
CA CYS A 608 -13.61 -17.88 -15.01
C CYS A 608 -12.80 -19.05 -14.43
N VAL A 609 -11.99 -18.81 -13.40
CA VAL A 609 -11.19 -19.82 -12.68
C VAL A 609 -11.97 -20.47 -11.53
N LEU A 610 -12.85 -19.73 -10.86
CA LEU A 610 -13.65 -20.14 -9.71
C LEU A 610 -14.92 -20.93 -10.10
N GLY A 611 -14.96 -21.47 -11.32
CA GLY A 611 -16.07 -22.26 -11.82
C GLY A 611 -16.20 -23.68 -11.29
N ALA A 612 -16.28 -23.85 -9.95
CA ALA A 612 -17.08 -24.82 -9.16
C ALA A 612 -16.30 -25.56 -8.07
N PRO A 613 -16.90 -25.89 -6.92
CA PRO A 613 -17.79 -25.15 -6.02
C PRO A 613 -17.11 -24.90 -4.65
N ALA A 614 -17.79 -24.18 -3.75
CA ALA A 614 -17.30 -23.91 -2.40
C ALA A 614 -17.07 -25.19 -1.57
N MET A 615 -15.87 -25.32 -0.99
CA MET A 615 -15.67 -25.92 0.33
C MET A 615 -14.75 -25.02 1.15
N ALA A 616 -15.24 -24.66 2.34
CA ALA A 616 -14.62 -23.81 3.33
C ALA A 616 -13.48 -24.53 4.08
N PHE A 617 -12.39 -23.81 4.39
CA PHE A 617 -11.64 -23.95 5.64
C PHE A 617 -10.94 -22.64 5.96
N GLY A 618 -11.57 -21.83 6.81
CA GLY A 618 -10.86 -20.88 7.65
C GLY A 618 -10.85 -21.43 9.07
N MET A 619 -9.66 -21.61 9.63
CA MET A 619 -9.44 -21.46 11.07
C MET A 619 -8.04 -20.83 11.29
N PRO A 620 -7.98 -19.54 11.64
CA PRO A 620 -6.76 -18.76 11.81
C PRO A 620 -6.26 -18.85 13.25
N TRP A 621 -5.53 -19.89 13.59
CA TRP A 621 -4.84 -19.97 14.89
C TRP A 621 -3.40 -19.42 14.89
N ALA A 622 -3.02 -18.61 13.90
CA ALA A 622 -1.65 -18.09 13.82
C ALA A 622 -1.62 -16.63 13.35
N LYS A 623 -2.28 -15.73 14.10
CA LYS A 623 -1.85 -14.32 14.16
C LYS A 623 -0.94 -14.14 15.37
N THR A 624 0.29 -14.66 15.26
CA THR A 624 1.42 -14.24 16.08
C THR A 624 2.32 -13.35 15.22
N ASP A 625 1.96 -12.07 15.11
CA ASP A 625 2.93 -10.97 14.99
C ASP A 625 2.20 -9.63 15.27
N PRO A 626 2.78 -8.72 16.07
CA PRO A 626 2.15 -7.46 16.45
C PRO A 626 2.26 -6.50 15.27
N ARG A 627 1.13 -6.05 14.73
CA ARG A 627 1.09 -4.93 13.80
C ARG A 627 0.03 -3.91 14.21
N GLU A 628 0.40 -2.69 13.88
CA GLU A 628 -0.14 -1.38 14.19
C GLU A 628 -1.66 -1.23 13.96
N PRO A 629 -2.26 -0.20 14.57
CA PRO A 629 -3.71 0.01 14.62
C PRO A 629 -4.21 0.67 13.33
N PRO A 630 -5.46 0.39 12.90
CA PRO A 630 -6.12 1.17 11.87
C PRO A 630 -6.63 2.50 12.44
N GLN A 631 -6.31 3.60 11.73
CA GLN A 631 -6.74 4.96 12.02
C GLN A 631 -8.17 5.25 11.58
N GLY A 632 -8.87 5.99 12.45
CA GLY A 632 -10.02 6.83 12.13
C GLY A 632 -11.36 6.14 11.81
N SER A 633 -12.26 6.16 12.78
CA SER A 633 -13.67 6.23 12.48
C SER A 633 -14.32 7.33 13.31
N ALA A 634 -15.14 8.12 12.63
CA ALA A 634 -15.66 9.38 13.08
C ALA A 634 -17.13 9.21 13.42
N PHE A 635 -17.53 9.63 14.61
CA PHE A 635 -18.92 10.00 14.81
C PHE A 635 -19.19 11.43 14.36
N ALA A 636 -20.31 11.54 13.66
CA ALA A 636 -20.93 12.78 13.24
C ALA A 636 -21.07 13.76 14.41
N SER A 637 -20.93 15.05 14.07
CA SER A 637 -20.76 16.22 14.95
C SER A 637 -19.39 16.25 15.63
N GLY A 638 -18.51 17.09 15.07
CA GLY A 638 -17.12 17.19 15.47
C GLY A 638 -16.95 17.58 16.93
N GLU A 639 -16.28 16.72 17.68
CA GLU A 639 -15.26 17.02 18.69
C GLU A 639 -14.71 15.68 19.22
N LYS A 640 -13.43 15.39 18.92
CA LYS A 640 -12.76 14.15 19.32
C LYS A 640 -12.61 14.10 20.84
N TRP A 641 -12.81 12.92 21.44
CA TRP A 641 -12.27 12.63 22.77
C TRP A 641 -10.74 12.47 22.63
N ILE A 642 -9.99 13.56 22.75
CA ILE A 642 -8.52 13.60 22.61
C ILE A 642 -7.89 13.38 23.99
N THR A 643 -7.92 12.14 24.49
CA THR A 643 -7.10 11.79 25.66
C THR A 643 -6.09 10.72 25.25
N PRO A 644 -4.78 11.01 25.22
CA PRO A 644 -3.78 10.01 24.86
C PRO A 644 -3.82 8.85 25.86
N TYR A 645 -3.96 7.62 25.37
CA TYR A 645 -4.02 6.40 26.17
C TYR A 645 -2.99 5.37 25.70
N LYS A 646 -2.74 4.35 26.53
CA LYS A 646 -1.89 3.20 26.19
C LYS A 646 -2.65 1.91 26.53
N THR A 647 -2.87 1.07 25.53
CA THR A 647 -3.52 -0.23 25.71
C THR A 647 -2.48 -1.32 26.02
N THR A 648 -2.78 -2.18 26.98
CA THR A 648 -1.99 -3.39 27.27
C THR A 648 -2.91 -4.60 27.23
N TRP A 649 -2.64 -5.56 26.34
CA TRP A 649 -3.40 -6.78 26.22
C TRP A 649 -2.97 -7.80 27.27
N VAL A 650 -3.94 -8.42 27.94
CA VAL A 650 -3.71 -9.44 28.97
C VAL A 650 -4.33 -10.74 28.50
N PRO A 651 -3.55 -11.85 28.43
CA PRO A 651 -4.10 -13.17 28.15
C PRO A 651 -5.21 -13.51 29.14
N LEU A 652 -6.29 -14.12 28.67
CA LEU A 652 -7.48 -14.39 29.50
C LEU A 652 -7.17 -15.13 30.82
N PRO A 653 -6.27 -16.14 30.85
CA PRO A 653 -5.87 -16.78 32.12
C PRO A 653 -5.14 -15.85 33.11
N ALA A 654 -4.47 -14.81 32.62
CA ALA A 654 -3.72 -13.86 33.44
C ALA A 654 -4.59 -12.73 34.01
N VAL A 655 -5.87 -12.62 33.64
CA VAL A 655 -6.73 -11.51 34.07
C VAL A 655 -6.88 -11.47 35.60
N SER A 656 -7.05 -12.63 36.24
CA SER A 656 -7.22 -12.69 37.69
C SER A 656 -5.97 -12.25 38.46
N SER A 657 -4.78 -12.61 37.98
CA SER A 657 -3.51 -12.21 38.62
C SER A 657 -3.25 -10.72 38.43
N VAL A 658 -3.53 -10.16 37.24
CA VAL A 658 -3.39 -8.73 36.96
C VAL A 658 -4.33 -7.89 37.82
N ARG A 659 -5.62 -8.25 37.92
CA ARG A 659 -6.58 -7.51 38.77
C ARG A 659 -6.23 -7.58 40.25
N SER A 660 -5.81 -8.75 40.71
CA SER A 660 -5.37 -8.93 42.09
C SER A 660 -4.14 -8.07 42.39
N ALA A 661 -3.16 -8.01 41.48
CA ALA A 661 -1.95 -7.18 41.65
C ALA A 661 -2.27 -5.67 41.69
N LEU A 662 -3.36 -5.24 41.04
CA LEU A 662 -3.83 -3.86 41.04
C LEU A 662 -4.85 -3.56 42.16
N ASN A 663 -5.12 -4.53 43.06
CA ASN A 663 -6.11 -4.44 44.13
C ASN A 663 -7.52 -4.07 43.63
N ILE A 664 -7.90 -4.52 42.44
CA ILE A 664 -9.24 -4.27 41.87
C ILE A 664 -10.13 -5.50 42.14
N PRO A 665 -11.28 -5.35 42.82
CA PRO A 665 -12.16 -6.47 43.13
C PRO A 665 -12.75 -7.10 41.86
N ALA A 666 -13.21 -8.35 41.99
CA ALA A 666 -14.00 -9.01 40.94
C ALA A 666 -15.39 -8.39 40.87
N SER A 667 -15.86 -8.08 39.65
CA SER A 667 -17.21 -7.57 39.39
C SER A 667 -18.23 -8.68 39.10
N ARG A 668 -17.78 -9.94 39.00
CA ARG A 668 -18.61 -11.11 38.67
C ARG A 668 -18.25 -12.31 39.55
N LYS A 669 -19.08 -13.35 39.51
CA LYS A 669 -18.86 -14.62 40.23
C LYS A 669 -18.91 -15.81 39.25
N PHE A 670 -18.15 -16.85 39.56
CA PHE A 670 -18.31 -18.18 38.96
C PHE A 670 -19.62 -18.83 39.45
N ALA A 671 -20.04 -19.94 38.82
CA ALA A 671 -21.25 -20.67 39.22
C ALA A 671 -21.18 -21.22 40.67
N ASP A 672 -19.98 -21.48 41.18
CA ASP A 672 -19.71 -21.88 42.56
C ASP A 672 -19.73 -20.71 43.58
N GLY A 673 -19.98 -19.48 43.11
CA GLY A 673 -20.00 -18.27 43.92
C GLY A 673 -18.63 -17.62 44.16
N SER A 674 -17.53 -18.22 43.67
CA SER A 674 -16.19 -17.65 43.81
C SER A 674 -15.96 -16.43 42.91
N PRO A 675 -15.05 -15.50 43.25
CA PRO A 675 -14.81 -14.29 42.47
C PRO A 675 -14.33 -14.56 41.04
N TYR A 676 -14.94 -13.89 40.05
CA TYR A 676 -14.57 -13.96 38.63
C TYR A 676 -14.13 -12.57 38.12
N HIS A 677 -12.84 -12.47 37.75
CA HIS A 677 -12.20 -11.24 37.29
C HIS A 677 -12.36 -11.05 35.78
N THR A 678 -12.79 -9.85 35.36
CA THR A 678 -12.97 -9.48 33.95
C THR A 678 -12.20 -8.21 33.60
N LEU A 679 -11.95 -7.99 32.31
CA LEU A 679 -11.47 -6.71 31.76
C LEU A 679 -12.66 -5.92 31.17
N PRO A 680 -12.52 -4.60 30.89
CA PRO A 680 -11.31 -3.75 30.93
C PRO A 680 -10.92 -3.15 32.30
N ILE A 681 -9.74 -2.54 32.35
CA ILE A 681 -9.20 -1.71 33.44
C ILE A 681 -8.65 -0.43 32.80
N ILE A 682 -8.92 0.73 33.40
CA ILE A 682 -8.24 1.99 33.08
C ILE A 682 -7.38 2.42 34.27
N SER A 683 -6.16 2.86 33.98
CA SER A 683 -5.29 3.53 34.94
C SER A 683 -5.12 4.97 34.49
N ASP A 684 -5.66 5.91 35.25
CA ASP A 684 -5.55 7.32 34.94
C ASP A 684 -4.36 7.95 35.70
N PRO A 685 -3.26 8.28 35.01
CA PRO A 685 -2.10 8.87 35.67
C PRO A 685 -2.37 10.31 36.18
N ALA A 686 -3.38 11.01 35.65
CA ALA A 686 -3.68 12.38 36.06
C ALA A 686 -4.35 12.44 37.44
N THR A 687 -5.16 11.43 37.78
CA THR A 687 -5.83 11.33 39.09
C THR A 687 -5.19 10.28 40.01
N GLY A 688 -4.37 9.40 39.46
CA GLY A 688 -3.85 8.22 40.16
C GLY A 688 -4.91 7.14 40.40
N ARG A 689 -6.13 7.28 39.88
CA ARG A 689 -7.20 6.28 40.05
C ARG A 689 -7.03 5.15 39.04
N ILE A 690 -7.23 3.93 39.53
CA ILE A 690 -7.34 2.73 38.72
C ILE A 690 -8.77 2.23 38.86
N VAL A 691 -9.49 2.14 37.76
CA VAL A 691 -10.91 1.77 37.72
C VAL A 691 -11.05 0.55 36.82
N GLY A 692 -11.80 -0.46 37.26
CA GLY A 692 -12.05 -1.67 36.50
C GLY A 692 -13.52 -1.79 36.15
N ASP A 693 -13.84 -2.60 35.14
CA ASP A 693 -15.22 -2.80 34.62
C ASP A 693 -15.71 -1.64 33.72
N SER A 694 -16.37 -2.00 32.63
CA SER A 694 -16.72 -1.05 31.55
C SER A 694 -17.70 0.02 32.00
N PHE A 695 -18.59 -0.29 32.94
CA PHE A 695 -19.57 0.67 33.46
C PHE A 695 -18.96 1.65 34.46
N GLU A 696 -18.13 1.16 35.38
CA GLU A 696 -17.42 2.01 36.34
C GLU A 696 -16.43 2.93 35.62
N ILE A 697 -15.73 2.42 34.60
CA ILE A 697 -14.84 3.23 33.75
C ILE A 697 -15.62 4.33 33.04
N ALA A 698 -16.77 4.02 32.43
CA ALA A 698 -17.57 5.02 31.74
C ALA A 698 -18.11 6.10 32.70
N THR A 699 -18.58 5.68 33.88
CA THR A 699 -19.03 6.62 34.93
C THR A 699 -17.88 7.49 35.42
N TYR A 700 -16.73 6.89 35.72
CA TYR A 700 -15.52 7.60 36.12
C TYR A 700 -15.08 8.63 35.08
N LEU A 701 -15.05 8.25 33.79
CA LEU A 701 -14.65 9.16 32.72
C LEU A 701 -15.64 10.31 32.54
N GLN A 702 -16.95 10.06 32.66
CA GLN A 702 -17.97 11.11 32.61
C GLN A 702 -17.85 12.08 33.79
N GLU A 703 -17.60 11.57 35.00
CA GLU A 703 -17.45 12.39 36.21
C GLU A 703 -16.16 13.20 36.18
N GLN A 704 -15.05 12.59 35.77
CA GLN A 704 -13.73 13.20 35.80
C GLN A 704 -13.48 14.13 34.62
N TYR A 705 -14.06 13.83 33.46
CA TYR A 705 -13.88 14.56 32.21
C TYR A 705 -15.23 14.93 31.56
N PRO A 706 -16.11 15.66 32.26
CA PRO A 706 -17.48 15.92 31.81
C PRO A 706 -17.58 16.76 30.53
N SER A 707 -16.50 17.45 30.15
CA SER A 707 -16.39 18.28 28.96
C SER A 707 -15.52 17.66 27.86
N SER A 708 -15.11 16.40 28.00
CA SER A 708 -14.33 15.72 26.97
C SER A 708 -15.28 15.20 25.88
N GLY A 709 -14.93 15.45 24.61
CA GLY A 709 -15.70 15.03 23.44
C GLY A 709 -17.12 15.62 23.32
N ALA A 710 -18.00 14.93 22.59
CA ALA A 710 -19.26 15.48 22.06
C ALA A 710 -20.45 15.59 23.06
N GLY A 711 -20.25 15.32 24.36
CA GLY A 711 -21.27 15.59 25.39
C GLY A 711 -21.42 14.52 26.47
N ASP A 712 -22.56 14.60 27.16
CA ASP A 712 -22.96 13.67 28.23
C ASP A 712 -23.17 12.25 27.68
N LEU A 713 -22.45 11.27 28.22
CA LEU A 713 -22.50 9.85 27.91
C LEU A 713 -23.75 9.16 28.51
N PHE A 714 -24.33 9.76 29.55
CA PHE A 714 -25.50 9.26 30.27
C PHE A 714 -26.67 10.28 30.24
N PRO A 715 -27.12 10.74 29.06
CA PRO A 715 -28.24 11.66 28.97
C PRO A 715 -29.53 11.07 29.57
N ALA A 716 -30.42 11.91 30.08
CA ALA A 716 -31.73 11.42 30.53
C ALA A 716 -32.53 10.83 29.35
N GLN A 717 -32.86 9.54 29.43
CA GLN A 717 -33.65 8.83 28.42
C GLN A 717 -34.48 7.69 29.03
N GLU A 718 -35.60 7.34 28.39
CA GLU A 718 -36.48 6.24 28.79
C GLU A 718 -35.92 4.90 28.26
N LEU A 719 -35.24 4.15 29.14
CA LEU A 719 -34.65 2.85 28.83
C LEU A 719 -35.51 1.70 29.36
N GLU A 720 -36.78 1.66 28.96
CA GLU A 720 -37.72 0.63 29.42
C GLU A 720 -37.54 -0.68 28.63
N PHE A 721 -36.49 -1.43 28.96
CA PHE A 721 -36.30 -2.81 28.51
C PHE A 721 -36.17 -3.74 29.71
N VAL A 722 -37.09 -4.71 29.80
CA VAL A 722 -37.10 -5.73 30.84
C VAL A 722 -37.07 -7.10 30.20
N PHE A 723 -36.06 -7.88 30.52
CA PHE A 723 -35.98 -9.28 30.10
C PHE A 723 -36.82 -10.13 31.06
N GLY A 724 -37.84 -10.81 30.53
CA GLY A 724 -38.64 -11.78 31.28
C GLY A 724 -37.76 -12.95 31.71
N ARG A 725 -37.62 -13.19 33.01
CA ARG A 725 -36.68 -14.16 33.60
C ARG A 725 -37.11 -15.64 33.47
N ASP A 726 -37.86 -15.98 32.43
CA ASP A 726 -38.37 -17.34 32.23
C ASP A 726 -37.37 -18.25 31.48
N LEU A 727 -36.29 -17.68 30.95
CA LEU A 727 -35.16 -18.40 30.33
C LEU A 727 -34.01 -18.58 31.34
N ALA A 728 -33.44 -19.80 31.37
CA ALA A 728 -32.30 -20.11 32.22
C ALA A 728 -31.06 -19.30 31.78
N LEU A 729 -30.44 -18.60 32.73
CA LEU A 729 -29.17 -17.89 32.49
C LEU A 729 -28.01 -18.88 32.55
N PHE A 730 -27.29 -19.04 31.45
CA PHE A 730 -26.14 -19.94 31.38
C PHE A 730 -24.87 -19.35 32.03
N ALA A 731 -24.82 -18.05 32.27
CA ALA A 731 -23.72 -17.44 33.02
C ALA A 731 -24.27 -16.50 34.09
N PRO A 732 -23.68 -16.47 35.30
CA PRO A 732 -23.98 -15.44 36.28
C PRO A 732 -23.72 -14.06 35.69
N ILE A 733 -24.73 -13.19 35.78
CA ILE A 733 -24.61 -11.77 35.43
C ILE A 733 -24.11 -10.97 36.62
N ALA A 734 -23.51 -9.81 36.38
CA ALA A 734 -23.05 -8.93 37.45
C ALA A 734 -24.26 -8.35 38.22
N GLU A 735 -24.21 -8.39 39.56
CA GLU A 735 -25.16 -7.66 40.41
C GLU A 735 -24.56 -6.28 40.66
N ALA A 736 -25.03 -5.26 39.93
CA ALA A 736 -24.59 -3.88 40.16
C ALA A 736 -25.38 -3.26 41.33
N GLU A 737 -24.69 -2.75 42.34
CA GLU A 737 -25.32 -1.96 43.41
C GLU A 737 -25.78 -0.61 42.85
N VAL A 738 -27.07 -0.32 43.00
CA VAL A 738 -27.68 0.91 42.45
C VAL A 738 -27.54 2.03 43.48
N ALA A 739 -26.63 2.97 43.24
CA ALA A 739 -26.73 4.29 43.87
C ALA A 739 -27.84 5.10 43.18
N GLU A 740 -28.67 5.82 43.95
CA GLU A 740 -29.67 6.74 43.38
C GLU A 740 -28.96 7.86 42.61
N GLY A 741 -29.24 8.01 41.31
CA GLY A 741 -28.58 9.00 40.49
C GLY A 741 -28.93 8.94 38.99
N PRO A 742 -28.29 9.80 38.16
CA PRO A 742 -28.59 9.91 36.74
C PRO A 742 -28.28 8.62 35.94
N THR A 743 -27.41 7.75 36.44
CA THR A 743 -27.02 6.50 35.77
C THR A 743 -27.91 5.29 36.13
N THR A 744 -28.88 5.43 37.05
CA THR A 744 -29.71 4.32 37.53
C THR A 744 -30.48 3.61 36.40
N ALA A 745 -30.99 4.35 35.42
CA ALA A 745 -31.69 3.76 34.27
C ALA A 745 -30.75 2.90 33.40
N TYR A 746 -29.50 3.33 33.22
CA TYR A 746 -28.48 2.62 32.44
C TYR A 746 -28.03 1.32 33.13
N VAL A 747 -27.89 1.31 34.46
CA VAL A 747 -27.56 0.09 35.21
C VAL A 747 -28.65 -0.97 35.01
N LYS A 748 -29.93 -0.57 35.17
CA LYS A 748 -31.07 -1.46 34.96
C LYS A 748 -31.11 -1.97 33.52
N PHE A 749 -30.91 -1.08 32.55
CA PHE A 749 -30.86 -1.43 31.14
C PHE A 749 -29.74 -2.43 30.83
N ASN A 750 -28.51 -2.12 31.26
CA ASN A 750 -27.33 -2.99 31.09
C ASN A 750 -27.58 -4.39 31.65
N THR A 751 -28.16 -4.47 32.86
CA THR A 751 -28.48 -5.75 33.50
C THR A 751 -29.44 -6.60 32.65
N ASN A 752 -30.45 -5.97 32.04
CA ASN A 752 -31.42 -6.68 31.20
C ASN A 752 -30.82 -7.08 29.84
N VAL A 753 -29.99 -6.23 29.23
CA VAL A 753 -29.28 -6.58 27.99
C VAL A 753 -28.29 -7.72 28.24
N ASP A 754 -27.47 -7.65 29.29
CA ASP A 754 -26.55 -8.73 29.69
C ASP A 754 -27.31 -10.04 29.91
N ALA A 755 -28.51 -10.00 30.51
CA ALA A 755 -29.33 -11.19 30.73
C ALA A 755 -29.81 -11.83 29.43
N VAL A 756 -30.29 -11.04 28.46
CA VAL A 756 -30.71 -11.54 27.14
C VAL A 756 -29.55 -12.25 26.44
N PHE A 757 -28.42 -11.58 26.29
CA PHE A 757 -27.30 -12.16 25.55
C PHE A 757 -26.66 -13.34 26.32
N SER A 758 -26.68 -13.31 27.65
CA SER A 758 -26.22 -14.45 28.47
C SER A 758 -27.15 -15.67 28.36
N ALA A 759 -28.47 -15.47 28.25
CA ALA A 759 -29.42 -16.56 28.01
C ALA A 759 -29.20 -17.25 26.65
N HIS A 760 -28.68 -16.51 25.67
CA HIS A 760 -28.43 -17.00 24.31
C HIS A 760 -26.94 -17.29 24.02
N ALA A 761 -26.07 -17.21 25.03
CA ALA A 761 -24.62 -17.33 24.86
C ALA A 761 -24.15 -18.66 24.25
N ARG A 762 -24.94 -19.74 24.36
CA ARG A 762 -24.66 -21.03 23.72
C ARG A 762 -24.60 -20.94 22.19
N LEU A 763 -25.30 -19.99 21.56
CA LEU A 763 -25.20 -19.73 20.12
C LEU A 763 -23.77 -19.35 19.72
N MET A 764 -23.06 -18.63 20.60
CA MET A 764 -21.73 -18.06 20.39
C MET A 764 -20.58 -18.92 20.96
N ALA A 765 -20.86 -19.83 21.89
CA ALA A 765 -19.83 -20.56 22.65
C ALA A 765 -18.77 -21.24 21.76
N HIS A 766 -19.19 -21.95 20.72
CA HIS A 766 -18.27 -22.71 19.84
C HIS A 766 -17.58 -21.88 18.76
N GLY A 767 -18.00 -20.62 18.56
CA GLY A 767 -17.29 -19.69 17.69
C GLY A 767 -16.26 -18.83 18.42
N MET A 768 -16.05 -19.03 19.72
CA MET A 768 -15.05 -18.28 20.50
C MET A 768 -13.62 -18.51 19.95
N PRO A 769 -12.91 -17.46 19.51
CA PRO A 769 -11.58 -17.58 18.92
C PRO A 769 -10.49 -17.65 20.01
N PHE A 770 -10.38 -18.79 20.70
CA PHE A 770 -9.34 -18.98 21.70
C PHE A 770 -7.93 -18.98 21.09
N ASP A 771 -6.97 -18.41 21.82
CA ASP A 771 -5.55 -18.63 21.56
C ASP A 771 -5.24 -20.13 21.76
N PRO A 772 -4.72 -20.85 20.74
CA PRO A 772 -4.41 -22.28 20.86
C PRO A 772 -3.51 -22.63 22.03
N ALA A 773 -2.60 -21.72 22.40
CA ALA A 773 -1.66 -21.95 23.49
C ALA A 773 -2.35 -22.00 24.86
N THR A 774 -3.52 -21.37 24.99
CA THR A 774 -4.28 -21.28 26.25
C THR A 774 -5.72 -21.75 26.11
N ALA A 775 -6.09 -22.36 24.98
CA ALA A 775 -7.47 -22.67 24.63
C ALA A 775 -8.13 -23.63 25.63
N GLU A 776 -7.44 -24.68 26.05
CA GLU A 776 -8.00 -25.65 27.00
C GLU A 776 -8.19 -25.03 28.39
N GLU A 777 -7.25 -24.20 28.86
CA GLU A 777 -7.38 -23.45 30.11
C GLU A 777 -8.54 -22.44 30.05
N CYS A 778 -8.70 -21.76 28.90
CA CYS A 778 -9.82 -20.85 28.68
C CYS A 778 -11.16 -21.60 28.68
N LYS A 779 -11.27 -22.72 27.96
CA LYS A 779 -12.47 -23.57 27.96
C LYS A 779 -12.81 -24.09 29.35
N GLU A 780 -11.82 -24.50 30.13
CA GLU A 780 -12.01 -24.91 31.53
C GLU A 780 -12.54 -23.74 32.38
N MET A 781 -11.96 -22.55 32.24
CA MET A 781 -12.42 -21.35 32.93
C MET A 781 -13.87 -20.98 32.56
N PHE A 782 -14.25 -21.06 31.29
CA PHE A 782 -15.64 -20.87 30.87
C PHE A 782 -16.56 -21.97 31.37
N SER A 783 -16.11 -23.23 31.37
CA SER A 783 -16.86 -24.35 31.95
C SER A 783 -17.16 -24.13 33.43
N ARG A 784 -16.17 -23.63 34.19
CA ARG A 784 -16.35 -23.23 35.59
C ARG A 784 -17.30 -22.05 35.77
N ARG A 785 -17.34 -21.12 34.80
CA ARG A 785 -18.24 -19.96 34.83
C ARG A 785 -19.70 -20.37 34.63
N VAL A 786 -19.96 -21.32 33.75
CA VAL A 786 -21.31 -21.79 33.43
C VAL A 786 -21.74 -22.94 34.35
N GLY A 787 -20.79 -23.68 34.93
CA GLY A 787 -21.06 -24.82 35.81
C GLY A 787 -21.34 -26.13 35.06
N VAL A 788 -21.04 -26.20 33.76
CA VAL A 788 -21.16 -27.40 32.92
C VAL A 788 -19.89 -27.58 32.06
N PRO A 789 -19.57 -28.81 31.63
CA PRO A 789 -18.43 -29.05 30.74
C PRO A 789 -18.56 -28.30 29.41
N TRP A 790 -17.43 -27.85 28.85
CA TRP A 790 -17.38 -27.11 27.58
C TRP A 790 -18.16 -27.78 26.44
N ASP A 791 -18.00 -29.10 26.29
CA ASP A 791 -18.68 -29.87 25.24
C ASP A 791 -20.20 -29.88 25.40
N ALA A 792 -20.71 -29.72 26.63
CA ALA A 792 -22.15 -29.62 26.90
C ALA A 792 -22.76 -28.28 26.46
N LEU A 793 -21.92 -27.29 26.10
CA LEU A 793 -22.38 -26.03 25.50
C LEU A 793 -22.68 -26.16 24.01
N ALA A 794 -22.33 -27.29 23.37
CA ALA A 794 -22.64 -27.53 21.96
C ALA A 794 -24.15 -27.64 21.74
N ILE A 795 -24.62 -26.92 20.72
CA ILE A 795 -26.01 -26.98 20.24
C ILE A 795 -26.00 -27.11 18.73
N SER A 796 -26.88 -27.95 18.20
CA SER A 796 -27.04 -28.17 16.77
C SER A 796 -28.47 -28.61 16.44
N GLY A 797 -28.85 -28.54 15.17
CA GLY A 797 -30.19 -28.94 14.70
C GLY A 797 -31.31 -28.13 15.35
N GLU A 798 -32.39 -28.82 15.72
CA GLU A 798 -33.64 -28.23 16.21
C GLU A 798 -33.45 -27.35 17.46
N GLU A 799 -32.60 -27.76 18.41
CA GLU A 799 -32.30 -26.99 19.62
C GLU A 799 -31.65 -25.63 19.29
N ARG A 800 -30.79 -25.58 18.27
CA ARG A 800 -30.14 -24.34 17.82
C ARG A 800 -31.14 -23.41 17.12
N GLU A 801 -32.02 -23.97 16.29
CA GLU A 801 -33.07 -23.20 15.60
C GLU A 801 -34.09 -22.61 16.58
N GLU A 802 -34.48 -23.38 17.60
CA GLU A 802 -35.35 -22.90 18.68
C GLU A 802 -34.70 -21.76 19.47
N LEU A 803 -33.42 -21.89 19.80
CA LEU A 803 -32.68 -20.85 20.52
C LEU A 803 -32.48 -19.58 19.66
N LEU A 804 -32.28 -19.71 18.34
CA LEU A 804 -32.24 -18.57 17.41
C LEU A 804 -33.60 -17.86 17.33
N ARG A 805 -34.71 -18.60 17.30
CA ARG A 805 -36.06 -18.02 17.30
C ARG A 805 -36.36 -17.30 18.60
N SER A 806 -36.02 -17.91 19.74
CA SER A 806 -36.08 -17.26 21.06
C SER A 806 -35.25 -15.99 21.10
N PHE A 807 -34.06 -16.00 20.48
CA PHE A 807 -33.20 -14.83 20.43
C PHE A 807 -33.82 -13.69 19.60
N GLU A 808 -34.36 -14.02 18.42
CA GLU A 808 -35.08 -13.05 17.58
C GLU A 808 -36.28 -12.44 18.33
N GLU A 809 -37.09 -13.28 18.99
CA GLU A 809 -38.27 -12.83 19.75
C GLU A 809 -37.90 -11.93 20.94
N THR A 810 -36.87 -12.29 21.70
CA THR A 810 -36.43 -11.51 22.87
C THR A 810 -35.80 -10.17 22.48
N LEU A 811 -35.12 -10.11 21.33
CA LEU A 811 -34.60 -8.86 20.78
C LEU A 811 -35.69 -7.92 20.24
N ALA A 812 -36.91 -8.40 19.98
CA ALA A 812 -38.00 -7.56 19.50
C ALA A 812 -38.35 -6.42 20.48
N GLY A 813 -38.29 -6.69 21.78
CA GLY A 813 -38.51 -5.68 22.82
C GLY A 813 -37.43 -4.60 22.81
N LEU A 814 -36.17 -5.00 22.61
CA LEU A 814 -35.02 -4.11 22.54
C LEU A 814 -35.05 -3.25 21.26
N ALA A 815 -35.44 -3.85 20.13
CA ALA A 815 -35.53 -3.16 18.85
C ALA A 815 -36.53 -1.99 18.86
N LYS A 816 -37.59 -2.06 19.67
CA LYS A 816 -38.58 -0.97 19.79
C LYS A 816 -37.96 0.35 20.25
N LEU A 817 -36.92 0.30 21.10
CA LEU A 817 -36.23 1.51 21.58
C LEU A 817 -35.46 2.24 20.49
N TYR A 818 -35.08 1.55 19.41
CA TYR A 818 -34.37 2.12 18.26
C TYR A 818 -35.31 2.63 17.15
N ILE A 819 -36.62 2.35 17.27
CA ILE A 819 -37.63 2.75 16.28
C ILE A 819 -38.35 4.03 16.72
N SER A 820 -38.26 4.41 18.00
CA SER A 820 -38.93 5.60 18.54
C SER A 820 -38.44 6.91 17.93
N ASP A 821 -37.15 6.99 17.57
CA ASP A 821 -36.57 8.14 16.88
C ASP A 821 -35.92 7.69 15.56
N ALA A 822 -36.59 7.96 14.44
CA ALA A 822 -36.13 7.58 13.11
C ALA A 822 -35.05 8.50 12.53
N SER A 823 -34.58 9.51 13.27
CA SER A 823 -33.57 10.45 12.76
C SER A 823 -32.17 9.84 12.61
N GLY A 824 -31.94 8.63 13.13
CA GLY A 824 -30.67 7.95 13.02
C GLY A 824 -30.68 6.54 13.64
N PRO A 825 -29.50 5.88 13.72
CA PRO A 825 -29.39 4.47 14.08
C PRO A 825 -29.36 4.20 15.60
N PHE A 826 -29.40 5.24 16.44
CA PHE A 826 -29.33 5.12 17.91
C PHE A 826 -30.68 5.26 18.57
N ILE A 827 -30.74 4.90 19.86
CA ILE A 827 -31.94 5.12 20.69
C ILE A 827 -32.37 6.60 20.66
N MET A 828 -31.40 7.52 20.64
CA MET A 828 -31.64 8.97 20.52
C MET A 828 -31.47 9.48 19.08
N GLY A 829 -31.84 8.65 18.09
CA GLY A 829 -31.77 8.99 16.69
C GLY A 829 -30.33 9.13 16.21
N SER A 830 -29.85 10.37 16.04
CA SER A 830 -28.51 10.66 15.53
C SER A 830 -27.40 10.68 16.59
N ARG A 831 -27.76 10.68 17.89
CA ARG A 831 -26.80 10.77 19.01
C ARG A 831 -26.62 9.42 19.70
N ALA A 832 -25.38 8.95 19.81
CA ALA A 832 -25.04 7.78 20.60
C ALA A 832 -25.00 8.09 22.10
N SER A 833 -25.42 7.12 22.91
CA SER A 833 -25.35 7.13 24.37
C SER A 833 -24.69 5.84 24.89
N TYR A 834 -24.40 5.75 26.20
CA TYR A 834 -23.89 4.51 26.79
C TYR A 834 -24.80 3.29 26.53
N ALA A 835 -26.11 3.50 26.41
CA ALA A 835 -27.07 2.42 26.12
C ALA A 835 -26.81 1.76 24.77
N ASP A 836 -26.43 2.55 23.76
CA ASP A 836 -26.10 2.05 22.42
C ASP A 836 -24.81 1.21 22.46
N PHE A 837 -23.81 1.63 23.23
CA PHE A 837 -22.55 0.90 23.40
C PHE A 837 -22.72 -0.44 24.12
N ILE A 838 -23.64 -0.54 25.09
CA ILE A 838 -23.97 -1.81 25.76
C ILE A 838 -24.41 -2.85 24.73
N VAL A 839 -25.39 -2.50 23.89
CA VAL A 839 -25.92 -3.40 22.86
C VAL A 839 -24.87 -3.66 21.78
N GLY A 840 -24.15 -2.62 21.36
CA GLY A 840 -23.09 -2.71 20.35
C GLY A 840 -21.96 -3.65 20.74
N GLY A 841 -21.54 -3.67 22.00
CA GLY A 841 -20.53 -4.59 22.50
C GLY A 841 -20.93 -6.06 22.33
N TRP A 842 -22.18 -6.38 22.64
CA TRP A 842 -22.73 -7.72 22.43
C TRP A 842 -22.90 -8.07 20.94
N LEU A 843 -23.33 -7.13 20.09
CA LEU A 843 -23.38 -7.34 18.64
C LEU A 843 -22.00 -7.58 18.04
N ARG A 844 -20.97 -6.88 18.51
CA ARG A 844 -19.58 -7.09 18.10
C ARG A 844 -19.07 -8.47 18.52
N MET A 845 -19.46 -8.94 19.70
CA MET A 845 -19.19 -10.31 20.14
C MET A 845 -19.89 -11.34 19.24
N SER A 846 -21.18 -11.12 18.92
CA SER A 846 -21.95 -11.98 18.01
C SER A 846 -21.32 -12.07 16.61
N LEU A 847 -20.86 -10.96 16.03
CA LEU A 847 -20.13 -10.94 14.75
C LEU A 847 -18.90 -11.87 14.77
N GLY A 848 -18.15 -11.85 15.88
CA GLY A 848 -16.92 -12.63 16.01
C GLY A 848 -17.15 -14.11 16.32
N MET A 849 -18.34 -14.50 16.80
CA MET A 849 -18.59 -15.81 17.41
C MET A 849 -19.76 -16.60 16.80
N LEU A 850 -20.60 -15.98 15.97
CA LEU A 850 -21.67 -16.69 15.26
C LEU A 850 -21.22 -17.16 13.88
N PRO A 851 -21.81 -18.26 13.35
CA PRO A 851 -21.76 -18.57 11.93
C PRO A 851 -22.19 -17.37 11.09
N LYS A 852 -21.55 -17.20 9.92
CA LYS A 852 -21.75 -16.04 9.07
C LYS A 852 -23.22 -15.86 8.68
N GLU A 853 -23.90 -16.95 8.36
CA GLU A 853 -25.30 -16.96 7.94
C GLU A 853 -26.23 -16.47 9.05
N GLU A 854 -25.95 -16.84 10.30
CA GLU A 854 -26.73 -16.43 11.46
C GLU A 854 -26.48 -14.97 11.83
N TRP A 855 -25.25 -14.50 11.69
CA TRP A 855 -24.95 -13.07 11.84
C TRP A 855 -25.67 -12.22 10.79
N GLU A 856 -25.67 -12.66 9.51
CA GLU A 856 -26.43 -11.98 8.45
C GLU A 856 -27.93 -11.97 8.74
N ALA A 857 -28.47 -13.03 9.34
CA ALA A 857 -29.86 -13.07 9.79
C ALA A 857 -30.14 -12.03 10.88
N ILE A 858 -29.30 -11.95 11.92
CA ILE A 858 -29.42 -10.94 13.00
C ILE A 858 -29.40 -9.51 12.46
N LYS A 859 -28.54 -9.22 11.48
CA LYS A 859 -28.50 -7.91 10.81
C LYS A 859 -29.79 -7.58 10.07
N GLY A 860 -30.56 -8.58 9.64
CA GLY A 860 -31.85 -8.42 8.96
C GLY A 860 -33.05 -8.34 9.91
N TRP A 861 -32.93 -8.85 11.15
CA TRP A 861 -34.03 -8.88 12.11
C TRP A 861 -34.56 -7.49 12.47
N HIS A 862 -35.86 -7.44 12.78
CA HIS A 862 -36.56 -6.22 13.23
C HIS A 862 -36.31 -5.02 12.31
N SER A 863 -36.47 -5.22 11.00
CA SER A 863 -36.20 -4.21 9.97
C SER A 863 -34.75 -3.71 9.96
N GLY A 864 -33.79 -4.57 10.30
CA GLY A 864 -32.37 -4.31 10.25
C GLY A 864 -31.84 -3.31 11.29
N VAL A 865 -32.54 -3.15 12.41
CA VAL A 865 -32.16 -2.26 13.51
C VAL A 865 -30.74 -2.54 13.99
N PHE A 866 -30.44 -3.80 14.32
CA PHE A 866 -29.15 -4.17 14.89
C PHE A 866 -28.00 -4.13 13.87
N GLY A 867 -28.29 -4.35 12.59
CA GLY A 867 -27.34 -4.14 11.50
C GLY A 867 -26.94 -2.67 11.38
N ARG A 868 -27.92 -1.76 11.35
CA ARG A 868 -27.66 -0.31 11.32
C ARG A 868 -26.94 0.18 12.57
N LEU A 869 -27.33 -0.30 13.75
CA LEU A 869 -26.66 0.05 15.01
C LEU A 869 -25.20 -0.40 14.99
N HIS A 870 -24.92 -1.63 14.56
CA HIS A 870 -23.56 -2.15 14.45
C HIS A 870 -22.71 -1.33 13.47
N GLU A 871 -23.21 -1.10 12.25
CA GLU A 871 -22.54 -0.30 11.23
C GLU A 871 -22.28 1.14 11.71
N ALA A 872 -23.24 1.73 12.41
CA ALA A 872 -23.09 3.03 13.02
C ALA A 872 -21.96 3.00 14.06
N LEU A 873 -21.99 2.06 15.01
CA LEU A 873 -21.00 1.96 16.08
C LEU A 873 -19.59 1.54 15.63
N GLU A 874 -19.40 1.04 14.41
CA GLU A 874 -18.05 0.88 13.83
C GLU A 874 -17.29 2.20 13.90
N ALA A 875 -18.01 3.34 13.85
CA ALA A 875 -17.41 4.64 14.02
C ALA A 875 -16.73 4.89 15.39
N PHE A 876 -16.96 4.04 16.38
CA PHE A 876 -16.29 4.09 17.68
C PHE A 876 -15.45 2.84 17.99
N ALA A 877 -15.46 1.83 17.12
CA ALA A 877 -14.82 0.53 17.38
C ALA A 877 -13.31 0.51 17.09
N GLN A 878 -12.78 1.60 16.53
CA GLN A 878 -11.37 1.74 16.24
C GLN A 878 -10.59 2.10 17.51
N MET A 879 -9.89 1.11 18.05
CA MET A 879 -8.86 1.33 19.06
C MET A 879 -7.53 1.58 18.33
N ASP A 880 -6.90 2.71 18.66
CA ASP A 880 -5.49 3.00 18.36
C ASP A 880 -4.55 2.01 19.10
#